data_AF-A0A2M7PX41-F1
#
_entry.id   AF-A0A2M7PX41-F1
#
_cell.length_a   1.000
_cell.length_b   1.000
_cell.length_c   1.000
_cell.angle_alpha   90.00
_cell.angle_beta   90.00
_cell.angle_gamma   90.00
#
_symmetry.space_group_name_H-M   'P 1'
#
loop_
_entity.id
_entity.type
_entity.pdbx_description
1 polymer ?
#
loop_
_entity_poly.entity_id
_entity_poly.type
_entity_poly.pdbx_seq_one_letter_code
_entity_poly.pdbx_strand_id
1 'polypeptide(L)'
;MKNCRHCGLPAVGATACHGEVAGEQYVFCCAGCLTVCQAISEAGLDGFYERVRQRESTLQPPPDMPSDIDQYDLEEVQQDMVIRHADGRREALLLIEGIHCPACIWLIEKGLAELSGITLAEVNLSRQRLRVVWDQQQLKLSSIMQRLAALGYAAVPYNQETAEGQIFKQNRRLLFRMGFAAFGAMNIMWISIALYAGDASGISVEHRQFFHWVSLAIATPVLLYSGGPFLSAAGRGLRQGQLGMDLPIAIGAVATFGYSLWQTLNHGTHVYFDTVVSFLFVILIGRYLEAMARRNASSASLRLMELQPRMATLLHAGTEQRVAVRKLQIADRILIRAGDKVPVDGDVEEGVSHLDESMLSGESNMVRKQQGDPVSAGTLNVDAPLIVVVRYTANNTKLARMIHLVEAAQASKAPVQKLADRIVPWFVAMTLGLAALTFVYWLPYDINTALLAAFAVLIITCPCALGLATPMAIAVSSGVGAKAGVLVRNGDALERLSGVDHVVFDKTGTLTHGRMRVVQVDSLSQAIGKQQVLQLAASVERNFPHPLARAICHEAESQGCACLPTLEHAMIPGMGVEAQWAGRKLYLGNARLMRQRGVILSVELQSREQGIEDSMGICVWLAMDAELIGLIHVQDSLRDGAIEVIAALRQAGMGLTMLTGDSARAAAYVRQQLGEMDVVAEVLPEKKAQLVRQLRESGKTVLMVGDGVNDAPALALADVAIAMGSGSDASMETSDVVLMSSDIRHVLYAVNLGRQTLKTIRQNLMLSLAYNVLLVPVAMAALITPVFAAIAMPLSSLMVIGNAMLIRRRMKGSK
;
A
#
# COMPACT_ATOMS: atom_id res chain seq x y z
N MET A 1 49.47 9.98 17.73
CA MET A 1 48.16 10.30 18.35
C MET A 1 47.26 9.09 18.19
N LYS A 2 46.59 8.63 19.25
CA LYS A 2 45.66 7.50 19.14
C LYS A 2 44.35 8.03 18.53
N ASN A 3 44.09 7.65 17.29
CA ASN A 3 42.83 7.98 16.61
C ASN A 3 41.77 6.94 16.95
N CYS A 4 40.51 7.37 16.99
CA CYS A 4 39.37 6.51 17.19
C CYS A 4 39.34 5.40 16.13
N ARG A 5 39.29 4.13 16.55
CA ARG A 5 39.23 2.98 15.64
C ARG A 5 38.00 3.01 14.72
N HIS A 6 36.90 3.59 15.21
CA HIS A 6 35.67 3.70 14.44
C HIS A 6 35.71 4.88 13.45
N CYS A 7 35.70 6.12 13.93
CA CYS A 7 35.52 7.31 13.09
C CYS A 7 36.82 7.97 12.59
N GLY A 8 37.98 7.54 13.05
CA GLY A 8 39.28 8.09 12.65
C GLY A 8 39.65 9.45 13.28
N LEU A 9 38.76 10.07 14.06
CA LEU A 9 39.02 11.33 14.76
C LEU A 9 40.02 11.17 15.92
N PRO A 10 40.71 12.24 16.36
CA PRO A 10 41.57 12.21 17.54
C PRO A 10 40.78 11.78 18.79
N ALA A 11 41.21 10.69 19.45
CA ALA A 11 40.58 10.23 20.69
C ALA A 11 41.16 10.97 21.91
N VAL A 12 40.91 12.28 21.98
CA VAL A 12 41.40 13.19 23.03
C VAL A 12 40.22 13.91 23.68
N GLY A 13 40.13 13.87 25.01
CA GLY A 13 39.08 14.51 25.79
C GLY A 13 38.43 13.60 26.84
N ALA A 14 37.51 14.15 27.64
CA ALA A 14 36.84 13.44 28.74
C ALA A 14 35.92 12.29 28.29
N THR A 15 35.54 12.25 27.01
CA THR A 15 34.69 11.21 26.42
C THR A 15 35.49 10.05 25.83
N ALA A 16 36.81 10.17 25.71
CA ALA A 16 37.65 9.12 25.12
C ALA A 16 37.62 7.86 26.01
N CYS A 17 37.41 6.71 25.39
CA CYS A 17 37.31 5.44 26.09
C CYS A 17 38.10 4.33 25.39
N HIS A 18 38.41 3.30 26.16
CA HIS A 18 39.01 2.06 25.69
C HIS A 18 37.95 0.98 25.68
N GLY A 19 37.99 0.10 24.68
CA GLY A 19 37.13 -1.07 24.67
C GLY A 19 37.63 -2.17 23.76
N GLU A 20 37.13 -3.36 24.02
CA GLU A 20 37.53 -4.59 23.36
C GLU A 20 36.61 -4.89 22.18
N VAL A 21 37.20 -5.20 21.03
CA VAL A 21 36.50 -5.59 19.79
C VAL A 21 37.25 -6.78 19.19
N ALA A 22 36.56 -7.91 18.99
CA ALA A 22 37.15 -9.16 18.48
C ALA A 22 38.42 -9.63 19.23
N GLY A 23 38.47 -9.44 20.56
CA GLY A 23 39.62 -9.85 21.39
C GLY A 23 40.81 -8.88 21.40
N GLU A 24 40.71 -7.73 20.73
CA GLU A 24 41.75 -6.70 20.72
C GLU A 24 41.26 -5.37 21.34
N GLN A 25 42.15 -4.72 22.10
CA GLN A 25 41.89 -3.45 22.77
C GLN A 25 42.12 -2.26 21.83
N TYR A 26 41.09 -1.43 21.65
CA TYR A 26 41.13 -0.23 20.82
C TYR A 26 40.74 1.04 21.58
N VAL A 27 41.07 2.20 21.01
CA VAL A 27 40.74 3.52 21.57
C VAL A 27 39.65 4.17 20.72
N PHE A 28 38.69 4.80 21.38
CA PHE A 28 37.52 5.44 20.78
C PHE A 28 37.35 6.86 21.31
N CYS A 29 36.83 7.77 20.48
CA CYS A 29 36.60 9.17 20.88
C CYS A 29 35.38 9.34 21.80
N CYS A 30 34.45 8.37 21.81
CA CYS A 30 33.27 8.32 22.67
C CYS A 30 32.76 6.88 22.82
N ALA A 31 31.93 6.61 23.84
CA ALA A 31 31.30 5.31 24.07
C ALA A 31 30.45 4.85 22.89
N GLY A 32 29.78 5.77 22.18
CA GLY A 32 29.02 5.44 20.97
C GLY A 32 29.89 4.82 19.87
N CYS A 33 31.10 5.34 19.65
CA CYS A 33 32.05 4.78 18.68
C CYS A 33 32.52 3.36 19.06
N LEU A 34 32.63 3.08 20.37
CA LEU A 34 32.92 1.73 20.86
C LEU A 34 31.75 0.78 20.56
N THR A 35 30.52 1.15 20.95
CA THR A 35 29.32 0.32 20.74
C THR A 35 29.09 -0.03 19.27
N VAL A 36 29.25 0.94 18.37
CA VAL A 36 29.10 0.71 16.93
C VAL A 36 30.20 -0.21 16.40
N CYS A 37 31.43 -0.07 16.91
CA CYS A 37 32.53 -0.93 16.51
C CYS A 37 32.37 -2.37 16.97
N GLN A 38 31.84 -2.57 18.17
CA GLN A 38 31.49 -3.90 18.70
C GLN A 38 30.37 -4.54 17.88
N ALA A 39 29.27 -3.81 17.62
CA ALA A 39 28.15 -4.33 16.83
C ALA A 39 28.56 -4.74 15.40
N ILE A 40 29.42 -3.96 14.73
CA ILE A 40 29.93 -4.30 13.39
C ILE A 40 30.79 -5.57 13.41
N SER A 41 31.59 -5.75 14.47
CA SER A 41 32.48 -6.91 14.61
C SER A 41 31.71 -8.18 15.01
N GLU A 42 30.74 -8.07 15.92
CA GLU A 42 29.81 -9.16 16.28
C GLU A 42 28.99 -9.64 15.08
N ALA A 43 28.68 -8.74 14.15
CA ALA A 43 28.02 -9.07 12.89
C ALA A 43 28.94 -9.75 11.85
N GLY A 44 30.21 -10.00 12.18
CA GLY A 44 31.20 -10.63 11.29
C GLY A 44 31.64 -9.75 10.12
N LEU A 45 31.50 -8.42 10.24
CA LEU A 45 31.76 -7.45 9.16
C LEU A 45 33.09 -6.72 9.33
N ASP A 46 34.12 -7.35 9.90
CA ASP A 46 35.42 -6.71 10.17
C ASP A 46 36.08 -6.12 8.91
N GLY A 47 35.78 -6.69 7.73
CA GLY A 47 36.17 -6.15 6.42
C GLY A 47 35.60 -4.74 6.11
N PHE A 48 34.67 -4.22 6.90
CA PHE A 48 34.26 -2.81 6.88
C PHE A 48 35.44 -1.89 7.24
N TYR A 49 36.18 -2.19 8.32
CA TYR A 49 37.28 -1.35 8.79
C TYR A 49 38.54 -1.48 7.92
N GLU A 50 38.73 -2.60 7.25
CA GLU A 50 39.77 -2.73 6.22
C GLU A 50 39.48 -1.78 5.04
N ARG A 51 38.22 -1.70 4.60
CA ARG A 51 37.79 -0.82 3.51
C ARG A 51 37.79 0.66 3.88
N VAL A 52 37.48 1.01 5.13
CA VAL A 52 37.54 2.40 5.64
C VAL A 52 38.98 2.89 5.77
N ARG A 53 39.90 2.04 6.26
CA ARG A 53 41.34 2.37 6.37
C ARG A 53 42.03 2.57 5.04
N GLN A 54 41.67 1.78 4.02
CA GLN A 54 42.24 1.89 2.68
C GLN A 54 41.78 3.15 1.90
N ARG A 55 40.77 3.89 2.39
CA ARG A 55 40.11 4.95 1.60
C ARG A 55 40.22 6.36 2.17
N GLU A 56 40.97 6.58 3.26
CA GLU A 56 41.08 7.88 3.96
C GLU A 56 39.72 8.59 4.17
N SER A 57 38.63 7.81 4.28
CA SER A 57 37.29 8.37 4.43
C SER A 57 36.97 8.54 5.90
N THR A 58 36.88 9.78 6.36
CA THR A 58 36.33 10.11 7.68
C THR A 58 34.85 9.75 7.69
N LEU A 59 34.46 8.81 8.55
CA LEU A 59 33.05 8.57 8.86
C LEU A 59 32.52 9.87 9.49
N GLN A 60 31.47 10.43 8.90
CA GLN A 60 30.83 11.61 9.47
C GLN A 60 30.28 11.24 10.87
N PRO A 61 30.37 12.15 11.85
CA PRO A 61 29.76 11.90 13.15
C PRO A 61 28.28 11.58 12.99
N PRO A 62 27.71 10.75 13.88
CA PRO A 62 26.28 10.48 13.85
C PRO A 62 25.53 11.82 13.90
N PRO A 63 24.44 11.96 13.13
CA PRO A 63 23.68 13.20 13.10
C PRO A 63 23.20 13.55 14.52
N ASP A 64 23.17 14.84 14.83
CA ASP A 64 22.73 15.31 16.15
C ASP A 64 21.32 14.80 16.42
N MET A 65 21.20 14.04 17.51
CA MET A 65 19.94 13.50 17.99
C MET A 65 19.04 14.65 18.45
N PRO A 66 17.71 14.60 18.19
CA PRO A 66 16.78 15.47 18.89
C PRO A 66 17.01 15.32 20.40
N SER A 67 17.16 16.43 21.12
CA SER A 67 17.46 16.46 22.56
C SER A 67 16.41 15.72 23.41
N ASP A 68 15.23 15.47 22.83
CA ASP A 68 14.02 15.07 23.52
C ASP A 68 13.48 13.72 22.99
N ILE A 69 14.35 12.79 22.58
CA ILE A 69 13.92 11.50 22.00
C ILE A 69 13.01 10.68 22.93
N ASP A 70 13.19 10.81 24.24
CA ASP A 70 12.38 10.10 25.24
C ASP A 70 10.91 10.53 25.22
N GLN A 71 10.59 11.72 24.68
CA GLN A 71 9.20 12.16 24.49
C GLN A 71 8.45 11.26 23.49
N TYR A 72 9.15 10.62 22.54
CA TYR A 72 8.53 9.68 21.61
C TYR A 72 8.12 8.36 22.25
N ASP A 73 8.47 8.11 23.52
CA ASP A 73 7.97 6.99 24.29
C ASP A 73 6.68 7.32 25.05
N LEU A 74 6.34 8.61 25.17
CA LEU A 74 5.11 9.05 25.83
C LEU A 74 3.90 8.60 25.01
N GLU A 75 2.92 8.08 25.71
CA GLU A 75 1.74 7.48 25.09
C GLU A 75 0.91 8.51 24.34
N GLU A 76 0.89 9.76 24.81
CA GLU A 76 0.25 10.91 24.19
C GLU A 76 0.89 11.28 22.84
N VAL A 77 2.23 11.18 22.74
CA VAL A 77 2.96 11.48 21.50
C VAL A 77 2.81 10.34 20.50
N GLN A 78 2.80 9.09 20.97
CA GLN A 78 2.65 7.92 20.10
C GLN A 78 1.25 7.79 19.49
N GLN A 79 0.20 8.30 20.14
CA GLN A 79 -1.17 8.27 19.58
C GLN A 79 -1.27 8.90 18.18
N ASP A 80 -0.44 9.92 17.92
CA ASP A 80 -0.42 10.63 16.64
C ASP A 80 0.49 9.98 15.58
N MET A 81 1.33 9.00 15.95
CA MET A 81 2.46 8.56 15.12
C MET A 81 2.60 7.03 14.99
N VAL A 82 1.90 6.28 15.85
CA VAL A 82 2.07 4.84 16.01
C VAL A 82 0.72 4.14 15.91
N ILE A 83 0.63 3.14 15.05
CA ILE A 83 -0.53 2.27 14.89
C ILE A 83 -0.43 1.12 15.90
N ARG A 84 -1.53 0.76 16.54
CA ARG A 84 -1.62 -0.41 17.41
C ARG A 84 -2.28 -1.57 16.67
N HIS A 85 -1.61 -2.71 16.66
CA HIS A 85 -2.14 -3.98 16.15
C HIS A 85 -2.91 -4.71 17.27
N ALA A 86 -3.84 -5.58 16.88
CA ALA A 86 -4.73 -6.28 17.81
C ALA A 86 -3.97 -7.23 18.76
N ASP A 87 -2.81 -7.71 18.35
CA ASP A 87 -1.92 -8.56 19.14
C ASP A 87 -0.99 -7.80 20.12
N GLY A 88 -1.16 -6.48 20.23
CA GLY A 88 -0.39 -5.63 21.13
C GLY A 88 0.89 -5.05 20.53
N ARG A 89 1.25 -5.42 19.29
CA ARG A 89 2.39 -4.83 18.58
C ARG A 89 2.09 -3.39 18.14
N ARG A 90 3.15 -2.61 17.98
CA ARG A 90 3.11 -1.22 17.53
C ARG A 90 3.82 -1.08 16.19
N GLU A 91 3.30 -0.21 15.34
CA GLU A 91 3.87 0.08 14.02
C GLU A 91 4.06 1.58 13.83
N ALA A 92 5.22 1.99 13.31
CA ALA A 92 5.51 3.38 12.98
C ALA A 92 6.20 3.49 11.62
N LEU A 93 5.95 4.64 10.98
CA LEU A 93 6.67 5.07 9.79
C LEU A 93 7.67 6.17 10.20
N LEU A 94 8.94 5.94 9.95
CA LEU A 94 10.01 6.89 10.22
C LEU A 94 10.58 7.44 8.90
N LEU A 95 10.78 8.75 8.82
CA LEU A 95 11.62 9.37 7.80
C LEU A 95 13.07 9.21 8.23
N ILE A 96 13.90 8.68 7.34
CA ILE A 96 15.32 8.50 7.61
C ILE A 96 16.13 9.41 6.70
N GLU A 97 16.86 10.34 7.31
CA GLU A 97 17.80 11.19 6.61
C GLU A 97 19.14 10.48 6.38
N GLY A 98 19.81 10.78 5.26
CA GLY A 98 21.12 10.20 4.94
C GLY A 98 21.11 8.82 4.28
N ILE A 99 19.92 8.21 4.02
CA ILE A 99 19.87 6.98 3.22
C ILE A 99 20.16 7.31 1.75
N HIS A 100 21.15 6.60 1.19
CA HIS A 100 21.74 6.93 -0.10
C HIS A 100 21.94 5.75 -1.03
N CYS A 101 21.88 4.52 -0.54
CA CYS A 101 22.16 3.34 -1.34
C CYS A 101 21.46 2.07 -0.83
N PRO A 102 21.41 1.00 -1.63
CA PRO A 102 20.91 -0.30 -1.20
C PRO A 102 21.68 -0.91 -0.02
N ALA A 103 22.98 -0.57 0.16
CA ALA A 103 23.72 -1.01 1.35
C ALA A 103 23.22 -0.33 2.63
N CYS A 104 22.71 0.91 2.56
CA CYS A 104 22.03 1.56 3.69
C CYS A 104 20.75 0.81 4.07
N ILE A 105 19.99 0.33 3.08
CA ILE A 105 18.78 -0.48 3.31
C ILE A 105 19.16 -1.73 4.11
N TRP A 106 20.12 -2.50 3.60
CA TRP A 106 20.56 -3.73 4.26
C TRP A 106 21.08 -3.47 5.67
N LEU A 107 21.90 -2.43 5.87
CA LEU A 107 22.46 -2.09 7.18
C LEU A 107 21.37 -1.71 8.19
N ILE A 108 20.37 -0.94 7.77
CA ILE A 108 19.26 -0.53 8.64
C ILE A 108 18.36 -1.74 8.94
N GLU A 109 17.93 -2.49 7.93
CA GLU A 109 17.04 -3.64 8.11
C GLU A 109 17.70 -4.72 8.97
N LYS A 110 18.97 -5.03 8.70
CA LYS A 110 19.74 -6.03 9.47
C LYS A 110 20.05 -5.54 10.88
N GLY A 111 20.49 -4.29 11.02
CA GLY A 111 20.85 -3.69 12.31
C GLY A 111 19.66 -3.48 13.25
N LEU A 112 18.45 -3.35 12.70
CA LEU A 112 17.20 -3.37 13.47
C LEU A 112 16.70 -4.79 13.73
N ALA A 113 16.84 -5.72 12.79
CA ALA A 113 16.42 -7.11 12.99
C ALA A 113 17.15 -7.83 14.13
N GLU A 114 18.30 -7.33 14.57
CA GLU A 114 19.04 -7.84 15.74
C GLU A 114 18.43 -7.42 17.09
N LEU A 115 17.57 -6.40 17.12
CA LEU A 115 16.93 -5.97 18.36
C LEU A 115 15.79 -6.92 18.73
N SER A 116 15.87 -7.48 19.94
CA SER A 116 14.78 -8.27 20.52
C SER A 116 13.53 -7.38 20.66
N GLY A 117 12.41 -7.83 20.08
CA GLY A 117 11.16 -7.07 20.05
C GLY A 117 10.83 -6.45 18.67
N ILE A 118 11.75 -6.40 17.70
CA ILE A 118 11.42 -5.99 16.32
C ILE A 118 10.89 -7.18 15.53
N THR A 119 9.68 -7.03 14.98
CA THR A 119 9.07 -8.05 14.10
C THR A 119 9.36 -7.77 12.63
N LEU A 120 9.36 -6.50 12.22
CA LEU A 120 9.54 -6.09 10.84
C LEU A 120 10.31 -4.77 10.78
N ALA A 121 11.29 -4.68 9.88
CA ALA A 121 11.95 -3.45 9.48
C ALA A 121 12.11 -3.45 7.96
N GLU A 122 11.41 -2.55 7.26
CA GLU A 122 11.45 -2.45 5.80
C GLU A 122 11.76 -1.01 5.38
N VAL A 123 12.84 -0.83 4.62
CA VAL A 123 13.29 0.48 4.16
C VAL A 123 12.88 0.72 2.71
N ASN A 124 12.08 1.75 2.50
CA ASN A 124 11.80 2.31 1.19
C ASN A 124 12.79 3.41 0.84
N LEU A 125 13.86 3.04 0.13
CA LEU A 125 14.89 3.97 -0.35
C LEU A 125 14.33 5.10 -1.22
N SER A 126 13.31 4.83 -2.04
CA SER A 126 12.75 5.82 -2.97
C SER A 126 12.01 6.96 -2.26
N ARG A 127 11.52 6.70 -1.04
CA ARG A 127 10.79 7.66 -0.20
C ARG A 127 11.55 8.06 1.06
N GLN A 128 12.74 7.49 1.29
CA GLN A 128 13.51 7.66 2.53
C GLN A 128 12.68 7.36 3.78
N ARG A 129 11.89 6.28 3.71
CA ARG A 129 11.01 5.85 4.81
C ARG A 129 11.44 4.49 5.31
N LEU A 130 11.37 4.29 6.63
CA LEU A 130 11.44 3.00 7.28
C LEU A 130 10.08 2.70 7.89
N ARG A 131 9.55 1.52 7.59
CA ARG A 131 8.44 0.93 8.30
C ARG A 131 9.01 0.01 9.37
N VAL A 132 8.64 0.23 10.63
CA VAL A 132 9.07 -0.61 11.75
C VAL A 132 7.85 -1.11 12.53
N VAL A 133 7.82 -2.42 12.78
CA VAL A 133 6.82 -3.08 13.64
C VAL A 133 7.56 -3.71 14.81
N TRP A 134 7.18 -3.35 16.03
CA TRP A 134 7.85 -3.81 17.24
C TRP A 134 6.86 -4.11 18.38
N ASP A 135 7.30 -4.91 19.34
CA ASP A 135 6.61 -5.14 20.60
C ASP A 135 7.02 -4.06 21.62
N GLN A 136 6.05 -3.23 22.01
CA GLN A 136 6.27 -2.12 22.95
C GLN A 136 6.71 -2.59 24.34
N GLN A 137 6.34 -3.81 24.76
CA GLN A 137 6.71 -4.34 26.07
C GLN A 137 8.20 -4.70 26.14
N GLN A 138 8.80 -5.05 25.00
CA GLN A 138 10.21 -5.44 24.91
C GLN A 138 11.11 -4.30 24.49
N LEU A 139 10.62 -3.40 23.63
CA LEU A 139 11.44 -2.36 23.00
C LEU A 139 10.68 -1.04 22.88
N LYS A 140 11.34 0.06 23.21
CA LYS A 140 10.78 1.41 23.08
C LYS A 140 11.15 2.06 21.75
N LEU A 141 10.32 2.99 21.27
CA LEU A 141 10.55 3.69 20.01
C LEU A 141 11.82 4.55 20.07
N SER A 142 12.09 5.18 21.21
CA SER A 142 13.34 5.91 21.47
C SER A 142 14.56 5.02 21.25
N SER A 143 14.54 3.77 21.71
CA SER A 143 15.63 2.81 21.57
C SER A 143 15.87 2.41 20.11
N ILE A 144 14.79 2.30 19.32
CA ILE A 144 14.89 2.08 17.88
C ILE A 144 15.56 3.27 17.19
N MET A 145 15.15 4.49 17.53
CA MET A 145 15.74 5.72 16.98
C MET A 145 17.20 5.89 17.42
N GLN A 146 17.54 5.54 18.66
CA GLN A 146 18.91 5.50 19.17
C GLN A 146 19.78 4.49 18.41
N ARG A 147 19.25 3.30 18.13
CA ARG A 147 19.95 2.30 17.30
C ARG A 147 20.20 2.82 15.88
N LEU A 148 19.21 3.48 15.27
CA LEU A 148 19.36 4.11 13.96
C LEU A 148 20.44 5.19 13.96
N ALA A 149 20.46 6.04 14.98
CA ALA A 149 21.48 7.07 15.12
C ALA A 149 22.88 6.48 15.36
N ALA A 150 22.99 5.40 16.14
CA ALA A 150 24.23 4.64 16.29
C ALA A 150 24.71 4.06 14.94
N LEU A 151 23.78 3.64 14.08
CA LEU A 151 24.09 3.22 12.71
C LEU A 151 24.40 4.40 11.75
N GLY A 152 24.35 5.65 12.24
CA GLY A 152 24.65 6.86 11.49
C GLY A 152 23.46 7.48 10.75
N TYR A 153 22.23 7.11 11.11
CA TYR A 153 21.01 7.58 10.47
C TYR A 153 20.14 8.39 11.42
N ALA A 154 19.79 9.62 11.03
CA ALA A 154 18.77 10.38 11.74
C ALA A 154 17.40 9.87 11.30
N ALA A 155 16.60 9.47 12.29
CA ALA A 155 15.22 9.06 12.07
C ALA A 155 14.29 10.04 12.80
N VAL A 156 13.21 10.42 12.15
CA VAL A 156 12.12 11.19 12.76
C VAL A 156 10.80 10.55 12.37
N PRO A 157 9.76 10.57 13.24
CA PRO A 157 8.46 10.09 12.85
C PRO A 157 7.94 10.80 11.60
N TYR A 158 7.33 10.03 10.70
CA TYR A 158 6.78 10.55 9.48
C TYR A 158 5.60 11.49 9.78
N ASN A 159 5.76 12.76 9.43
CA ASN A 159 4.67 13.73 9.36
C ASN A 159 4.57 14.28 7.93
N GLN A 160 3.34 14.43 7.45
CA GLN A 160 3.02 14.83 6.09
C GLN A 160 3.60 16.20 5.72
N GLU A 161 3.58 17.17 6.64
CA GLU A 161 4.10 18.53 6.38
C GLU A 161 5.63 18.52 6.17
N THR A 162 6.36 17.74 6.96
CA THR A 162 7.80 17.52 6.81
C THR A 162 8.13 16.81 5.50
N ALA A 163 7.33 15.82 5.10
CA ALA A 163 7.51 15.08 3.85
C ALA A 163 7.23 15.94 2.60
N GLU A 164 6.17 16.74 2.62
CA GLU A 164 5.85 17.70 1.56
C GLU A 164 6.94 18.78 1.45
N GLY A 165 7.45 19.27 2.58
CA GLY A 165 8.56 20.22 2.65
C GLY A 165 9.87 19.69 2.06
N GLN A 166 10.23 18.42 2.34
CA GLN A 166 11.42 17.78 1.75
C GLN A 166 11.28 17.60 0.23
N ILE A 167 10.11 17.16 -0.25
CA ILE A 167 9.83 17.02 -1.69
C ILE A 167 9.92 18.38 -2.40
N PHE A 168 9.37 19.44 -1.80
CA PHE A 168 9.44 20.79 -2.35
C PHE A 168 10.89 21.29 -2.47
N LYS A 169 11.70 21.09 -1.42
CA LYS A 169 13.14 21.42 -1.44
C LYS A 169 13.90 20.65 -2.53
N GLN A 170 13.60 19.35 -2.70
CA GLN A 170 14.24 18.51 -3.71
C GLN A 170 13.88 18.96 -5.14
N ASN A 171 12.60 19.21 -5.42
CA ASN A 171 12.14 19.72 -6.72
C ASN A 171 12.78 21.07 -7.04
N ARG A 172 12.83 21.98 -6.06
CA ARG A 172 13.45 23.30 -6.23
C ARG A 172 14.94 23.19 -6.58
N ARG A 173 15.68 22.28 -5.94
CA ARG A 173 17.10 22.03 -6.28
C ARG A 173 17.25 21.50 -7.72
N LEU A 174 16.39 20.59 -8.15
CA LEU A 174 16.43 20.06 -9.52
C LEU A 174 16.12 21.16 -10.55
N LEU A 175 15.13 22.00 -10.29
CA LEU A 175 14.79 23.18 -11.10
C LEU A 175 15.96 24.16 -11.23
N PHE A 176 16.67 24.47 -10.14
CA PHE A 176 17.84 25.34 -10.20
C PHE A 176 18.99 24.72 -10.99
N ARG A 177 19.27 23.41 -10.82
CA ARG A 177 20.29 22.71 -11.61
C ARG A 177 19.94 22.67 -13.09
N MET A 178 18.66 22.42 -13.41
CA MET A 178 18.15 22.46 -14.78
C MET A 178 18.29 23.86 -15.38
N GLY A 179 17.90 24.91 -14.64
CA GLY A 179 18.04 26.30 -15.08
C GLY A 179 19.50 26.71 -15.29
N PHE A 180 20.41 26.23 -14.43
CA PHE A 180 21.85 26.46 -14.59
C PHE A 180 22.42 25.74 -15.82
N ALA A 181 22.04 24.48 -16.04
CA ALA A 181 22.40 23.74 -17.24
C ALA A 181 21.82 24.37 -18.52
N ALA A 182 20.58 24.87 -18.47
CA ALA A 182 19.94 25.60 -19.56
C ALA A 182 20.73 26.86 -19.94
N PHE A 183 21.10 27.65 -18.94
CA PHE A 183 21.92 28.84 -19.12
C PHE A 183 23.26 28.50 -19.77
N GLY A 184 23.96 27.47 -19.27
CA GLY A 184 25.21 27.01 -19.87
C GLY A 184 25.05 26.53 -21.31
N ALA A 185 24.00 25.74 -21.58
CA ALA A 185 23.70 25.20 -22.91
C ALA A 185 23.42 26.31 -23.92
N MET A 186 22.58 27.28 -23.56
CA MET A 186 22.26 28.42 -24.43
C MET A 186 23.50 29.23 -24.80
N ASN A 187 24.36 29.55 -23.82
CA ASN A 187 25.56 30.35 -24.07
C ASN A 187 26.61 29.60 -24.89
N ILE A 188 26.85 28.32 -24.57
CA ILE A 188 27.79 27.51 -25.37
C ILE A 188 27.26 27.24 -26.77
N MET A 189 25.94 27.11 -26.98
CA MET A 189 25.38 26.87 -28.31
C MET A 189 25.72 28.00 -29.29
N TRP A 190 25.66 29.27 -28.85
CA TRP A 190 26.08 30.41 -29.68
C TRP A 190 27.56 30.32 -30.09
N ILE A 191 28.42 29.88 -29.17
CA ILE A 191 29.85 29.68 -29.42
C ILE A 191 30.06 28.49 -30.38
N SER A 192 29.32 27.41 -30.18
CA SER A 192 29.37 26.21 -31.02
C SER A 192 28.94 26.52 -32.46
N ILE A 193 27.86 27.29 -32.65
CA ILE A 193 27.44 27.77 -33.97
C ILE A 193 28.55 28.61 -34.62
N ALA A 194 29.18 29.52 -33.88
CA ALA A 194 30.29 30.32 -34.39
C ALA A 194 31.52 29.48 -34.75
N LEU A 195 31.83 28.44 -33.97
CA LEU A 195 32.91 27.49 -34.25
C LEU A 195 32.62 26.64 -35.50
N TYR A 196 31.42 26.05 -35.61
CA TYR A 196 31.05 25.22 -36.76
C TYR A 196 30.89 26.03 -38.06
N ALA A 197 30.26 27.22 -37.99
CA ALA A 197 30.16 28.11 -39.14
C ALA A 197 31.54 28.67 -39.53
N GLY A 198 32.36 29.00 -38.54
CA GLY A 198 33.73 29.46 -38.72
C GLY A 198 34.66 28.42 -39.33
N ASP A 199 34.47 27.14 -39.03
CA ASP A 199 35.25 26.04 -39.63
C ASP A 199 34.96 25.93 -41.15
N ALA A 200 33.73 26.21 -41.58
CA ALA A 200 33.34 26.27 -42.99
C ALA A 200 33.78 27.57 -43.71
N SER A 201 33.95 28.68 -42.97
CA SER A 201 34.27 30.00 -43.53
C SER A 201 35.71 30.49 -43.29
N GLY A 202 36.58 29.68 -42.68
CA GLY A 202 38.01 29.97 -42.48
C GLY A 202 38.36 30.76 -41.21
N ILE A 203 37.90 30.33 -40.04
CA ILE A 203 38.20 30.96 -38.74
C ILE A 203 39.70 30.94 -38.41
N SER A 204 40.22 32.06 -37.88
CA SER A 204 41.60 32.12 -37.42
C SER A 204 41.83 31.16 -36.24
N VAL A 205 43.05 30.63 -36.15
CA VAL A 205 43.45 29.70 -35.07
C VAL A 205 43.28 30.35 -33.69
N GLU A 206 43.60 31.63 -33.56
CA GLU A 206 43.48 32.39 -32.31
C GLU A 206 42.02 32.53 -31.84
N HIS A 207 41.09 32.85 -32.75
CA HIS A 207 39.67 32.98 -32.39
C HIS A 207 39.05 31.63 -32.02
N ARG A 208 39.42 30.55 -32.72
CA ARG A 208 38.99 29.18 -32.38
C ARG A 208 39.47 28.78 -30.98
N GLN A 209 40.74 29.02 -30.66
CA GLN A 209 41.29 28.73 -29.34
C GLN A 209 40.60 29.55 -28.23
N PHE A 210 40.35 30.84 -28.48
CA PHE A 210 39.59 31.68 -27.56
C PHE A 210 38.20 31.07 -27.26
N PHE A 211 37.46 30.69 -28.31
CA PHE A 211 36.15 30.06 -28.14
C PHE A 211 36.20 28.70 -27.44
N HIS A 212 37.26 27.90 -27.61
CA HIS A 212 37.47 26.66 -26.86
C HIS A 212 37.64 26.93 -25.36
N TRP A 213 38.47 27.92 -24.99
CA TRP A 213 38.69 28.31 -23.59
C TRP A 213 37.43 28.86 -22.93
N VAL A 214 36.66 29.70 -23.64
CA VAL A 214 35.37 30.21 -23.15
C VAL A 214 34.38 29.05 -22.97
N SER A 215 34.32 28.12 -23.92
CA SER A 215 33.46 26.94 -23.81
C SER A 215 33.84 26.06 -22.61
N LEU A 216 35.13 25.86 -22.35
CA LEU A 216 35.63 25.16 -21.17
C LEU A 216 35.21 25.87 -19.87
N ALA A 217 35.37 27.20 -19.81
CA ALA A 217 35.01 28.00 -18.64
C ALA A 217 33.51 27.92 -18.30
N ILE A 218 32.64 27.82 -19.30
CA ILE A 218 31.20 27.64 -19.11
C ILE A 218 30.85 26.18 -18.79
N ALA A 219 31.47 25.21 -19.48
CA ALA A 219 31.12 23.80 -19.33
C ALA A 219 31.54 23.22 -17.98
N THR A 220 32.67 23.66 -17.43
CA THR A 220 33.21 23.19 -16.15
C THR A 220 32.22 23.35 -14.99
N PRO A 221 31.69 24.56 -14.67
CA PRO A 221 30.74 24.71 -13.58
C PRO A 221 29.42 23.97 -13.85
N VAL A 222 28.99 23.83 -15.11
CA VAL A 222 27.79 23.06 -15.44
C VAL A 222 28.00 21.58 -15.13
N LEU A 223 29.13 21.00 -15.53
CA LEU A 223 29.47 19.60 -15.24
C LEU A 223 29.55 19.36 -13.73
N LEU A 224 30.21 20.25 -12.98
CA LEU A 224 30.39 20.10 -11.53
C LEU A 224 29.10 20.29 -10.74
N TYR A 225 28.30 21.32 -11.06
CA TYR A 225 27.08 21.65 -10.30
C TYR A 225 25.86 20.85 -10.77
N SER A 226 25.59 20.88 -12.07
CA SER A 226 24.41 20.24 -12.66
C SER A 226 24.64 18.75 -12.89
N GLY A 227 25.87 18.38 -13.30
CA GLY A 227 26.31 16.98 -13.44
C GLY A 227 26.72 16.30 -12.13
N GLY A 228 27.05 17.07 -11.09
CA GLY A 228 27.49 16.58 -9.78
C GLY A 228 26.66 15.45 -9.15
N PRO A 229 25.32 15.45 -9.23
CA PRO A 229 24.50 14.34 -8.73
C PRO A 229 24.78 13.02 -9.43
N PHE A 230 24.97 13.03 -10.75
CA PHE A 230 25.27 11.83 -11.53
C PHE A 230 26.69 11.32 -11.24
N LEU A 231 27.65 12.24 -11.16
CA LEU A 231 29.04 11.94 -10.82
C LEU A 231 29.16 11.32 -9.41
N SER A 232 28.50 11.92 -8.43
CA SER A 232 28.49 11.43 -7.04
C SER A 232 27.72 10.11 -6.89
N ALA A 233 26.63 9.91 -7.64
CA ALA A 233 25.91 8.64 -7.67
C ALA A 233 26.75 7.52 -8.30
N ALA A 234 27.39 7.78 -9.45
CA ALA A 234 28.30 6.83 -10.11
C ALA A 234 29.50 6.47 -9.22
N GLY A 235 30.12 7.48 -8.59
CA GLY A 235 31.23 7.26 -7.66
C GLY A 235 30.85 6.43 -6.44
N ARG A 236 29.66 6.66 -5.86
CA ARG A 236 29.13 5.82 -4.76
C ARG A 236 28.84 4.39 -5.22
N GLY A 237 28.21 4.20 -6.38
CA GLY A 237 27.90 2.89 -6.94
C GLY A 237 29.16 2.04 -7.17
N LEU A 238 30.17 2.62 -7.83
CA LEU A 238 31.47 1.96 -8.04
C LEU A 238 32.14 1.58 -6.72
N ARG A 239 32.13 2.50 -5.74
CA ARG A 239 32.70 2.24 -4.40
C ARG A 239 32.02 1.09 -3.66
N GLN A 240 30.76 0.81 -3.98
CA GLN A 240 29.91 -0.22 -3.37
C GLN A 240 29.83 -1.51 -4.21
N GLY A 241 30.54 -1.59 -5.35
CA GLY A 241 30.46 -2.73 -6.26
C GLY A 241 29.11 -2.86 -6.97
N GLN A 242 28.32 -1.77 -7.06
CA GLN A 242 27.01 -1.75 -7.71
C GLN A 242 27.05 -0.90 -8.98
N LEU A 243 26.68 -1.51 -10.10
CA LEU A 243 26.57 -0.83 -11.39
C LEU A 243 25.19 -0.16 -11.49
N GLY A 244 25.15 1.14 -11.20
CA GLY A 244 23.93 1.95 -11.21
C GLY A 244 23.66 2.66 -12.54
N MET A 245 22.43 3.16 -12.71
CA MET A 245 21.96 3.85 -13.93
C MET A 245 22.70 5.16 -14.24
N ASP A 246 23.27 5.82 -13.23
CA ASP A 246 23.99 7.08 -13.40
C ASP A 246 25.45 6.88 -13.86
N LEU A 247 25.94 5.63 -13.85
CA LEU A 247 27.31 5.31 -14.22
C LEU A 247 27.61 5.52 -15.71
N PRO A 248 26.81 5.03 -16.68
CA PRO A 248 27.01 5.34 -18.10
C PRO A 248 26.98 6.85 -18.40
N ILE A 249 26.07 7.58 -17.75
CA ILE A 249 25.94 9.04 -17.87
C ILE A 249 27.23 9.73 -17.40
N ALA A 250 27.73 9.36 -16.22
CA ALA A 250 28.95 9.92 -15.67
C ALA A 250 30.18 9.62 -16.54
N ILE A 251 30.34 8.37 -16.99
CA ILE A 251 31.45 7.97 -17.86
C ILE A 251 31.41 8.75 -19.17
N GLY A 252 30.26 8.81 -19.84
CA GLY A 252 30.12 9.53 -21.11
C GLY A 252 30.39 11.03 -20.98
N ALA A 253 29.86 11.67 -19.94
CA ALA A 253 30.09 13.08 -19.68
C ALA A 253 31.56 13.39 -19.36
N VAL A 254 32.20 12.59 -18.49
CA VAL A 254 33.61 12.79 -18.09
C VAL A 254 34.56 12.47 -19.25
N ALA A 255 34.33 11.41 -20.01
CA ALA A 255 35.16 11.05 -21.16
C ALA A 255 35.10 12.13 -22.25
N THR A 256 33.89 12.59 -22.59
CA THR A 256 33.69 13.62 -23.62
C THR A 256 34.26 14.98 -23.18
N PHE A 257 34.07 15.34 -21.91
CA PHE A 257 34.66 16.54 -21.34
C PHE A 257 36.18 16.46 -21.30
N GLY A 258 36.74 15.32 -20.87
CA GLY A 258 38.19 15.08 -20.82
C GLY A 258 38.85 15.15 -22.19
N TYR A 259 38.22 14.57 -23.22
CA TYR A 259 38.68 14.68 -24.59
C TYR A 259 38.65 16.13 -25.09
N SER A 260 37.57 16.87 -24.81
CA SER A 260 37.43 18.29 -25.18
C SER A 260 38.47 19.17 -24.48
N LEU A 261 38.77 18.87 -23.21
CA LEU A 261 39.83 19.52 -22.45
C LEU A 261 41.21 19.24 -23.08
N TRP A 262 41.49 17.98 -23.41
CA TRP A 262 42.75 17.60 -24.08
C TRP A 262 42.91 18.30 -25.44
N GLN A 263 41.85 18.37 -26.25
CA GLN A 263 41.87 19.12 -27.51
C GLN A 263 42.08 20.63 -27.30
N THR A 264 41.48 21.21 -26.26
CA THR A 264 41.67 22.63 -25.92
C THR A 264 43.12 22.93 -25.57
N LEU A 265 43.77 22.05 -24.80
CA LEU A 265 45.17 22.20 -24.39
C LEU A 265 46.15 21.99 -25.56
N ASN A 266 45.83 21.11 -26.52
CA ASN A 266 46.68 20.80 -27.67
C ASN A 266 46.33 21.58 -28.94
N HIS A 267 45.47 22.60 -28.83
CA HIS A 267 45.04 23.43 -29.96
C HIS A 267 44.37 22.63 -31.09
N GLY A 268 43.60 21.61 -30.72
CA GLY A 268 42.82 20.77 -31.62
C GLY A 268 41.73 21.50 -32.39
N THR A 269 41.17 20.82 -33.39
CA THR A 269 40.17 21.39 -34.30
C THR A 269 38.74 21.33 -33.76
N HIS A 270 38.38 20.29 -33.01
CA HIS A 270 37.01 20.07 -32.53
C HIS A 270 36.94 19.84 -31.02
N VAL A 271 35.94 20.43 -30.37
CA VAL A 271 35.61 20.26 -28.95
C VAL A 271 34.12 19.95 -28.80
N TYR A 272 33.75 19.19 -27.77
CA TYR A 272 32.40 18.69 -27.54
C TYR A 272 31.82 19.16 -26.18
N PHE A 273 32.24 20.33 -25.71
CA PHE A 273 31.69 20.93 -24.49
C PHE A 273 30.19 21.22 -24.60
N ASP A 274 29.74 21.63 -25.79
CA ASP A 274 28.35 21.83 -26.14
C ASP A 274 27.52 20.54 -26.02
N THR A 275 28.09 19.42 -26.47
CA THR A 275 27.48 18.11 -26.41
C THR A 275 27.27 17.70 -24.96
N VAL A 276 28.28 17.86 -24.09
CA VAL A 276 28.18 17.54 -22.65
C VAL A 276 27.14 18.41 -21.95
N VAL A 277 27.15 19.71 -22.22
CA VAL A 277 26.28 20.68 -21.52
C VAL A 277 24.82 20.55 -21.96
N SER A 278 24.58 20.48 -23.28
CA SER A 278 23.24 20.24 -23.85
C SER A 278 22.68 18.89 -23.41
N PHE A 279 23.51 17.86 -23.36
CA PHE A 279 23.15 16.56 -22.83
C PHE A 279 22.68 16.62 -21.37
N LEU A 280 23.47 17.23 -20.49
CA LEU A 280 23.11 17.37 -19.06
C LEU A 280 21.80 18.14 -18.90
N PHE A 281 21.59 19.18 -19.69
CA PHE A 281 20.35 19.94 -19.69
C PHE A 281 19.14 19.07 -20.07
N VAL A 282 19.22 18.34 -21.19
CA VAL A 282 18.13 17.47 -21.67
C VAL A 282 17.84 16.33 -20.68
N ILE A 283 18.87 15.70 -20.11
CA ILE A 283 18.66 14.67 -19.08
C ILE A 283 17.99 15.23 -17.84
N LEU A 284 18.36 16.43 -17.39
CA LEU A 284 17.73 17.05 -16.23
C LEU A 284 16.25 17.38 -16.50
N ILE A 285 15.90 17.82 -17.71
CA ILE A 285 14.51 17.94 -18.14
C ILE A 285 13.82 16.57 -18.06
N GLY A 286 14.44 15.53 -18.63
CA GLY A 286 13.92 14.17 -18.60
C GLY A 286 13.62 13.68 -17.18
N ARG A 287 14.57 13.85 -16.26
CA ARG A 287 14.42 13.52 -14.83
C ARG A 287 13.34 14.35 -14.15
N TYR A 288 13.20 15.63 -14.49
CA TYR A 288 12.14 16.48 -13.97
C TYR A 288 10.76 16.01 -14.42
N LEU A 289 10.60 15.75 -15.73
CA LEU A 289 9.35 15.23 -16.30
C LEU A 289 9.01 13.85 -15.73
N GLU A 290 10.00 12.97 -15.59
CA GLU A 290 9.86 11.66 -14.95
C GLU A 290 9.38 11.79 -13.50
N ALA A 291 10.03 12.65 -12.69
CA ALA A 291 9.65 12.89 -11.30
C ALA A 291 8.22 13.46 -11.18
N MET A 292 7.87 14.40 -12.05
CA MET A 292 6.53 15.00 -12.12
C MET A 292 5.47 13.96 -12.52
N ALA A 293 5.73 13.17 -13.56
CA ALA A 293 4.83 12.13 -14.04
C ALA A 293 4.64 11.04 -12.97
N ARG A 294 5.71 10.62 -12.30
CA ARG A 294 5.66 9.67 -11.18
C ARG A 294 4.81 10.19 -10.02
N ARG A 295 4.96 11.47 -9.67
CA ARG A 295 4.15 12.13 -8.64
C ARG A 295 2.67 12.14 -9.01
N ASN A 296 2.34 12.59 -10.22
CA ASN A 296 0.95 12.66 -10.68
C ASN A 296 0.30 11.27 -10.72
N ALA A 297 1.03 10.27 -11.19
CA ALA A 297 0.52 8.91 -11.28
C ALA A 297 0.39 8.24 -9.88
N SER A 298 1.20 8.67 -8.90
CA SER A 298 1.07 8.23 -7.49
C SER A 298 0.07 9.07 -6.66
N SER A 299 -0.46 10.17 -7.21
CA SER A 299 -1.36 11.10 -6.49
C SER A 299 -2.71 10.49 -6.12
N ALA A 300 -3.12 9.39 -6.75
CA ALA A 300 -4.37 8.72 -6.43
C ALA A 300 -4.42 8.24 -4.96
N SER A 301 -3.27 7.83 -4.40
CA SER A 301 -3.12 7.47 -2.99
C SER A 301 -3.16 8.69 -2.06
N LEU A 302 -2.61 9.84 -2.50
CA LEU A 302 -2.58 11.08 -1.71
C LEU A 302 -3.95 11.75 -1.60
N ARG A 303 -4.86 11.54 -2.56
CA ARG A 303 -6.22 12.12 -2.51
C ARG A 303 -7.09 11.55 -1.39
N LEU A 304 -6.78 10.35 -0.88
CA LEU A 304 -7.44 9.83 0.32
C LEU A 304 -7.12 10.72 1.54
N MET A 305 -5.91 11.30 1.59
CA MET A 305 -5.49 12.21 2.65
C MET A 305 -6.20 13.56 2.58
N GLU A 306 -6.64 14.01 1.39
CA GLU A 306 -7.46 15.22 1.22
C GLU A 306 -8.90 15.04 1.73
N LEU A 307 -9.30 13.81 2.07
CA LEU A 307 -10.64 13.54 2.58
C LEU A 307 -10.80 13.87 4.05
N GLN A 308 -9.72 13.81 4.84
CA GLN A 308 -9.78 14.11 6.27
C GLN A 308 -9.75 15.63 6.51
N PRO A 309 -10.78 16.19 7.18
CA PRO A 309 -10.76 17.57 7.65
C PRO A 309 -9.54 17.83 8.54
N ARG A 310 -8.99 19.05 8.47
CA ARG A 310 -7.93 19.49 9.41
C ARG A 310 -8.49 20.03 10.73
N MET A 311 -9.75 20.48 10.70
CA MET A 311 -10.45 21.11 11.82
C MET A 311 -11.75 20.36 12.10
N ALA A 312 -12.15 20.32 13.36
CA ALA A 312 -13.44 19.83 13.83
C ALA A 312 -14.10 20.86 14.75
N THR A 313 -15.42 20.75 14.91
CA THR A 313 -16.18 21.58 15.85
C THR A 313 -16.46 20.76 17.11
N LEU A 314 -15.73 21.03 18.19
CA LEU A 314 -15.92 20.41 19.49
C LEU A 314 -17.05 21.12 20.24
N LEU A 315 -17.94 20.36 20.86
CA LEU A 315 -18.96 20.84 21.78
C LEU A 315 -18.46 20.65 23.21
N HIS A 316 -18.02 21.73 23.85
CA HIS A 316 -17.55 21.72 25.23
C HIS A 316 -18.41 22.65 26.08
N ALA A 317 -19.02 22.13 27.15
CA ALA A 317 -19.91 22.87 28.05
C ALA A 317 -21.04 23.66 27.33
N GLY A 318 -21.58 23.12 26.23
CA GLY A 318 -22.62 23.77 25.43
C GLY A 318 -22.13 24.88 24.49
N THR A 319 -20.82 25.12 24.42
CA THR A 319 -20.19 26.06 23.48
C THR A 319 -19.47 25.34 22.35
N GLU A 320 -19.57 25.88 21.14
CA GLU A 320 -18.87 25.37 19.98
C GLU A 320 -17.46 25.95 19.89
N GLN A 321 -16.45 25.08 19.82
CA GLN A 321 -15.07 25.47 19.63
C GLN A 321 -14.46 24.76 18.42
N ARG A 322 -13.88 25.54 17.49
CA ARG A 322 -13.10 24.94 16.40
C ARG A 322 -11.73 24.51 16.90
N VAL A 323 -11.44 23.22 16.83
CA VAL A 323 -10.17 22.62 17.23
C VAL A 323 -9.55 21.85 16.06
N ALA A 324 -8.22 21.70 16.07
CA ALA A 324 -7.57 20.80 15.13
C ALA A 324 -7.99 19.36 15.41
N VAL A 325 -8.18 18.54 14.37
CA VAL A 325 -8.63 17.14 14.53
C VAL A 325 -7.72 16.32 15.46
N ARG A 326 -6.42 16.62 15.48
CA ARG A 326 -5.43 15.97 16.37
C ARG A 326 -5.64 16.27 17.86
N LYS A 327 -6.40 17.30 18.21
CA LYS A 327 -6.71 17.64 19.62
C LYS A 327 -7.95 16.92 20.14
N LEU A 328 -8.70 16.22 19.29
CA LEU A 328 -9.86 15.47 19.71
C LEU A 328 -9.44 14.24 20.52
N GLN A 329 -10.17 13.99 21.60
CA GLN A 329 -10.01 12.82 22.45
C GLN A 329 -11.20 11.87 22.29
N ILE A 330 -11.01 10.61 22.69
CA ILE A 330 -12.11 9.65 22.76
C ILE A 330 -13.16 10.18 23.74
N ALA A 331 -14.44 9.98 23.41
CA ALA A 331 -15.61 10.50 24.12
C ALA A 331 -15.88 12.01 23.97
N ASP A 332 -15.05 12.76 23.23
CA ASP A 332 -15.40 14.14 22.86
C ASP A 332 -16.70 14.18 22.05
N ARG A 333 -17.52 15.21 22.27
CA ARG A 333 -18.74 15.47 21.49
C ARG A 333 -18.41 16.45 20.38
N ILE A 334 -18.62 16.05 19.13
CA ILE A 334 -18.36 16.91 17.97
C ILE A 334 -19.65 17.21 17.21
N LEU A 335 -19.78 18.43 16.72
CA LEU A 335 -20.87 18.86 15.85
C LEU A 335 -20.44 18.73 14.38
N ILE A 336 -21.22 17.98 13.61
CA ILE A 336 -21.03 17.79 12.18
C ILE A 336 -22.23 18.40 11.47
N ARG A 337 -22.06 19.53 10.76
CA ARG A 337 -23.17 20.21 10.08
C ARG A 337 -23.52 19.52 8.77
N ALA A 338 -24.69 19.84 8.23
CA ALA A 338 -25.04 19.48 6.85
C ALA A 338 -24.02 20.09 5.88
N GLY A 339 -23.50 19.28 4.96
CA GLY A 339 -22.42 19.64 4.04
C GLY A 339 -21.00 19.49 4.61
N ASP A 340 -20.83 19.23 5.91
CA ASP A 340 -19.52 18.99 6.51
C ASP A 340 -19.10 17.53 6.36
N LYS A 341 -17.79 17.31 6.25
CA LYS A 341 -17.22 15.97 6.34
C LYS A 341 -17.03 15.55 7.79
N VAL A 342 -17.24 14.27 8.05
CA VAL A 342 -16.97 13.66 9.35
C VAL A 342 -15.45 13.68 9.61
N PRO A 343 -14.96 14.30 10.70
CA PRO A 343 -13.52 14.47 10.93
C PRO A 343 -12.82 13.22 11.49
N VAL A 344 -13.54 12.44 12.30
CA VAL A 344 -13.06 11.24 13.01
C VAL A 344 -14.18 10.20 13.11
N ASP A 345 -13.82 8.94 13.37
CA ASP A 345 -14.81 7.89 13.56
C ASP A 345 -15.48 8.04 14.94
N GLY A 346 -16.80 7.81 14.99
CA GLY A 346 -17.59 7.99 16.20
C GLY A 346 -18.97 7.37 16.09
N ASP A 347 -19.78 7.52 17.12
CA ASP A 347 -21.16 7.06 17.17
C ASP A 347 -22.11 8.27 17.28
N VAL A 348 -23.22 8.27 16.55
CA VAL A 348 -24.21 9.36 16.60
C VAL A 348 -24.87 9.36 17.98
N GLU A 349 -24.81 10.48 18.67
CA GLU A 349 -25.49 10.68 19.95
C GLU A 349 -26.83 11.40 19.74
N GLU A 350 -26.87 12.41 18.87
CA GLU A 350 -28.08 13.17 18.58
C GLU A 350 -28.17 13.52 17.07
N GLY A 351 -29.39 13.54 16.54
CA GLY A 351 -29.68 13.87 15.15
C GLY A 351 -29.98 12.66 14.26
N VAL A 352 -30.61 12.93 13.11
CA VAL A 352 -30.89 11.96 12.05
C VAL A 352 -30.53 12.62 10.72
N SER A 353 -29.63 12.01 9.97
CA SER A 353 -29.17 12.52 8.67
C SER A 353 -28.72 11.37 7.78
N HIS A 354 -28.58 11.61 6.49
CA HIS A 354 -27.91 10.67 5.60
C HIS A 354 -26.43 11.04 5.43
N LEU A 355 -25.58 10.01 5.46
CA LEU A 355 -24.17 10.10 5.12
C LEU A 355 -23.94 9.56 3.72
N ASP A 356 -23.20 10.32 2.92
CA ASP A 356 -22.58 9.81 1.69
C ASP A 356 -21.26 9.13 2.05
N GLU A 357 -21.28 7.80 2.05
CA GLU A 357 -20.11 6.95 2.31
C GLU A 357 -19.41 6.49 1.01
N SER A 358 -19.83 6.98 -0.16
CA SER A 358 -19.36 6.52 -1.49
C SER A 358 -17.85 6.61 -1.69
N MET A 359 -17.18 7.52 -0.97
CA MET A 359 -15.74 7.68 -1.04
C MET A 359 -14.96 6.61 -0.26
N LEU A 360 -15.57 5.98 0.74
CA LEU A 360 -14.98 4.89 1.52
C LEU A 360 -15.43 3.52 1.01
N SER A 361 -16.74 3.37 0.78
CA SER A 361 -17.35 2.10 0.34
C SER A 361 -17.31 1.91 -1.18
N GLY A 362 -17.20 3.00 -1.96
CA GLY A 362 -17.36 2.96 -3.41
C GLY A 362 -18.83 2.95 -3.88
N GLU A 363 -19.78 2.86 -2.95
CA GLU A 363 -21.22 2.74 -3.21
C GLU A 363 -21.91 4.11 -3.15
N SER A 364 -22.64 4.48 -4.20
CA SER A 364 -23.28 5.81 -4.29
C SER A 364 -24.55 5.97 -3.43
N ASN A 365 -24.94 4.95 -2.67
CA ASN A 365 -26.16 4.99 -1.88
C ASN A 365 -25.92 5.75 -0.57
N MET A 366 -26.77 6.73 -0.32
CA MET A 366 -26.77 7.47 0.94
C MET A 366 -27.23 6.55 2.07
N VAL A 367 -26.46 6.50 3.15
CA VAL A 367 -26.74 5.65 4.32
C VAL A 367 -27.38 6.51 5.39
N ARG A 368 -28.61 6.16 5.78
CA ARG A 368 -29.30 6.82 6.89
C ARG A 368 -28.57 6.51 8.21
N LYS A 369 -28.35 7.54 9.03
CA LYS A 369 -27.79 7.43 10.38
C LYS A 369 -28.73 8.04 11.40
N GLN A 370 -28.88 7.35 12.52
CA GLN A 370 -29.64 7.78 13.69
C GLN A 370 -28.84 7.51 14.97
N GLN A 371 -29.38 7.91 16.12
CA GLN A 371 -28.76 7.70 17.42
C GLN A 371 -28.30 6.25 17.62
N GLY A 372 -27.03 6.09 18.01
CA GLY A 372 -26.34 4.82 18.19
C GLY A 372 -25.63 4.28 16.94
N ASP A 373 -25.87 4.84 15.75
CA ASP A 373 -25.21 4.37 14.54
C ASP A 373 -23.77 4.89 14.42
N PRO A 374 -22.83 4.09 13.90
CA PRO A 374 -21.45 4.51 13.69
C PRO A 374 -21.32 5.40 12.46
N VAL A 375 -20.46 6.42 12.56
CA VAL A 375 -20.01 7.29 11.47
C VAL A 375 -18.51 7.13 11.23
N SER A 376 -18.07 7.30 9.99
CA SER A 376 -16.68 7.09 9.59
C SER A 376 -16.06 8.40 9.07
N ALA A 377 -14.78 8.63 9.36
CA ALA A 377 -14.03 9.80 8.95
C ALA A 377 -13.95 9.93 7.42
N GLY A 378 -14.14 11.14 6.91
CA GLY A 378 -14.08 11.47 5.49
C GLY A 378 -15.41 11.30 4.74
N THR A 379 -16.45 10.73 5.36
CA THR A 379 -17.81 10.70 4.79
C THR A 379 -18.45 12.08 4.85
N LEU A 380 -19.40 12.35 3.97
CA LEU A 380 -20.08 13.64 3.89
C LEU A 380 -21.45 13.57 4.54
N ASN A 381 -21.72 14.47 5.47
CA ASN A 381 -23.06 14.66 6.02
C ASN A 381 -23.91 15.52 5.07
N VAL A 382 -25.12 15.08 4.75
CA VAL A 382 -25.92 15.69 3.68
C VAL A 382 -27.06 16.55 4.22
N ASP A 383 -27.93 16.00 5.07
CA ASP A 383 -29.24 16.62 5.33
C ASP A 383 -29.27 17.53 6.56
N ALA A 384 -28.86 17.00 7.71
CA ALA A 384 -29.08 17.62 9.01
C ALA A 384 -27.85 17.49 9.91
N PRO A 385 -27.65 18.40 10.88
CA PRO A 385 -26.52 18.31 11.79
C PRO A 385 -26.60 17.03 12.65
N LEU A 386 -25.44 16.43 12.89
CA LEU A 386 -25.25 15.29 13.79
C LEU A 386 -24.33 15.70 14.94
N ILE A 387 -24.69 15.30 16.16
CA ILE A 387 -23.77 15.29 17.29
C ILE A 387 -23.21 13.88 17.40
N VAL A 388 -21.90 13.77 17.31
CA VAL A 388 -21.18 12.50 17.29
C VAL A 388 -20.23 12.44 18.46
N VAL A 389 -20.23 11.32 19.17
CA VAL A 389 -19.25 11.02 20.22
C VAL A 389 -18.06 10.31 19.56
N VAL A 390 -16.88 10.88 19.74
CA VAL A 390 -15.65 10.36 19.14
C VAL A 390 -15.32 8.99 19.71
N ARG A 391 -15.10 8.00 18.83
CA ARG A 391 -14.73 6.63 19.21
C ARG A 391 -13.28 6.29 18.89
N TYR A 392 -12.79 6.74 17.73
CA TYR A 392 -11.40 6.56 17.33
C TYR A 392 -10.81 7.89 16.86
N THR A 393 -9.58 8.18 17.30
CA THR A 393 -8.86 9.41 16.96
C THR A 393 -7.66 9.12 16.04
N ALA A 394 -7.18 10.16 15.35
CA ALA A 394 -5.93 10.17 14.58
C ALA A 394 -5.72 8.94 13.66
N ASN A 395 -4.64 8.18 13.87
CA ASN A 395 -4.21 7.05 13.02
C ASN A 395 -5.09 5.80 13.16
N ASN A 396 -5.99 5.77 14.15
CA ASN A 396 -6.87 4.63 14.40
C ASN A 396 -8.22 4.73 13.67
N THR A 397 -8.47 5.82 12.95
CA THR A 397 -9.65 5.93 12.08
C THR A 397 -9.56 4.95 10.90
N LYS A 398 -10.72 4.52 10.38
CA LYS A 398 -10.80 3.68 9.18
C LYS A 398 -10.03 4.30 8.02
N LEU A 399 -10.23 5.60 7.76
CA LEU A 399 -9.55 6.31 6.69
C LEU A 399 -8.01 6.31 6.87
N ALA A 400 -7.51 6.52 8.09
CA ALA A 400 -6.07 6.47 8.35
C ALA A 400 -5.50 5.06 8.13
N ARG A 401 -6.21 4.02 8.56
CA ARG A 401 -5.86 2.61 8.25
C ARG A 401 -5.81 2.36 6.74
N MET A 402 -6.77 2.88 5.96
CA MET A 402 -6.74 2.76 4.49
C MET A 402 -5.49 3.40 3.89
N ILE A 403 -5.14 4.62 4.34
CA ILE A 403 -3.94 5.33 3.87
C ILE A 403 -2.69 4.51 4.17
N HIS A 404 -2.57 3.99 5.39
CA HIS A 404 -1.44 3.14 5.77
C HIS A 404 -1.33 1.85 4.94
N LEU A 405 -2.44 1.17 4.67
CA LEU A 405 -2.44 -0.02 3.81
C LEU A 405 -1.96 0.29 2.38
N VAL A 406 -2.43 1.40 1.81
CA VAL A 406 -2.00 1.85 0.47
C VAL A 406 -0.52 2.23 0.46
N GLU A 407 -0.02 2.86 1.53
CA GLU A 407 1.40 3.18 1.66
C GLU A 407 2.27 1.94 1.84
N ALA A 408 1.82 0.96 2.64
CA ALA A 408 2.49 -0.33 2.82
C ALA A 408 2.65 -1.07 1.48
N ALA A 409 1.58 -1.11 0.66
CA ALA A 409 1.64 -1.76 -0.64
C ALA A 409 2.66 -1.12 -1.59
N GLN A 410 2.80 0.20 -1.53
CA GLN A 410 3.78 0.94 -2.32
C GLN A 410 5.21 0.81 -1.80
N ALA A 411 5.39 0.44 -0.53
CA ALA A 411 6.70 0.20 0.06
C ALA A 411 7.22 -1.22 -0.21
N SER A 412 6.31 -2.19 -0.28
CA SER A 412 6.67 -3.58 -0.55
C SER A 412 7.23 -3.80 -1.96
N LYS A 413 8.18 -4.73 -2.10
CA LYS A 413 8.78 -5.11 -3.39
C LYS A 413 8.14 -6.38 -3.95
N ALA A 414 7.42 -6.25 -5.06
CA ALA A 414 6.87 -7.40 -5.78
C ALA A 414 7.97 -8.32 -6.36
N PRO A 415 7.73 -9.64 -6.49
CA PRO A 415 8.68 -10.57 -7.09
C PRO A 415 9.19 -10.13 -8.47
N VAL A 416 8.32 -9.63 -9.37
CA VAL A 416 8.76 -9.09 -10.68
C VAL A 416 9.69 -7.89 -10.52
N GLN A 417 9.51 -7.05 -9.49
CA GLN A 417 10.45 -5.96 -9.22
C GLN A 417 11.82 -6.49 -8.78
N LYS A 418 11.87 -7.53 -7.93
CA LYS A 418 13.12 -8.17 -7.51
C LYS A 418 13.87 -8.76 -8.71
N LEU A 419 13.15 -9.33 -9.68
CA LEU A 419 13.72 -9.82 -10.93
C LEU A 419 14.32 -8.66 -11.76
N ALA A 420 13.57 -7.56 -11.93
CA ALA A 420 14.04 -6.38 -12.65
C ALA A 420 15.31 -5.79 -11.98
N ASP A 421 15.31 -5.65 -10.66
CA ASP A 421 16.47 -5.17 -9.87
C ASP A 421 17.71 -6.06 -10.08
N ARG A 422 17.53 -7.37 -10.30
CA ARG A 422 18.61 -8.32 -10.58
C ARG A 422 19.17 -8.21 -12.00
N ILE A 423 18.32 -7.84 -12.96
CA ILE A 423 18.69 -7.69 -14.37
C ILE A 423 19.46 -6.40 -14.61
N VAL A 424 19.12 -5.31 -13.90
CA VAL A 424 19.69 -3.97 -14.13
C VAL A 424 21.23 -3.93 -14.09
N PRO A 425 21.94 -4.52 -13.10
CA PRO A 425 23.40 -4.48 -13.08
C PRO A 425 24.04 -5.20 -14.28
N TRP A 426 23.50 -6.36 -14.68
CA TRP A 426 23.95 -7.10 -15.86
C TRP A 426 23.70 -6.32 -17.14
N PHE A 427 22.55 -5.66 -17.23
CA PHE A 427 22.22 -4.80 -18.35
C PHE A 427 23.17 -3.61 -18.46
N VAL A 428 23.51 -2.95 -17.35
CA VAL A 428 24.51 -1.86 -17.33
C VAL A 428 25.90 -2.38 -17.71
N ALA A 429 26.30 -3.55 -17.24
CA ALA A 429 27.57 -4.17 -17.64
C ALA A 429 27.63 -4.44 -19.15
N MET A 430 26.55 -4.99 -19.72
CA MET A 430 26.41 -5.20 -21.16
C MET A 430 26.48 -3.87 -21.93
N THR A 431 25.80 -2.83 -21.47
CA THR A 431 25.88 -1.47 -22.05
C THR A 431 27.32 -0.96 -22.10
N LEU A 432 28.05 -1.06 -20.99
CA LEU A 432 29.45 -0.62 -20.93
C LEU A 432 30.32 -1.42 -21.91
N GLY A 433 30.09 -2.74 -22.01
CA GLY A 433 30.76 -3.60 -22.98
C GLY A 433 30.46 -3.22 -24.43
N LEU A 434 29.20 -2.97 -24.78
CA LEU A 434 28.79 -2.54 -26.13
C LEU A 434 29.33 -1.17 -26.49
N ALA A 435 29.34 -0.22 -25.56
CA ALA A 435 29.91 1.10 -25.77
C ALA A 435 31.44 1.02 -25.98
N ALA A 436 32.14 0.20 -25.18
CA ALA A 436 33.57 -0.03 -25.36
C ALA A 436 33.87 -0.70 -26.70
N LEU A 437 33.09 -1.70 -27.10
CA LEU A 437 33.23 -2.37 -28.40
C LEU A 437 33.01 -1.38 -29.56
N THR A 438 31.99 -0.52 -29.44
CA THR A 438 31.69 0.53 -30.43
C THR A 438 32.86 1.51 -30.54
N PHE A 439 33.40 1.95 -29.41
CA PHE A 439 34.56 2.84 -29.37
C PHE A 439 35.76 2.20 -30.08
N VAL A 440 36.11 0.96 -29.73
CA VAL A 440 37.25 0.23 -30.32
C VAL A 440 37.07 0.01 -31.82
N TYR A 441 35.86 -0.31 -32.27
CA TYR A 441 35.58 -0.54 -33.69
C TYR A 441 35.76 0.73 -34.54
N TRP A 442 35.30 1.88 -34.06
CA TRP A 442 35.37 3.15 -34.80
C TRP A 442 36.70 3.88 -34.64
N LEU A 443 37.49 3.53 -33.61
CA LEU A 443 38.78 4.17 -33.31
C LEU A 443 39.76 4.23 -34.51
N PRO A 444 39.89 3.20 -35.36
CA PRO A 444 40.77 3.25 -36.54
C PRO A 444 40.30 4.20 -37.64
N TYR A 445 39.01 4.55 -37.66
CA TYR A 445 38.41 5.41 -38.69
C TYR A 445 38.46 6.87 -38.27
N ASP A 446 37.89 7.20 -37.11
CA ASP A 446 37.87 8.54 -36.57
C ASP A 446 37.56 8.50 -35.06
N ILE A 447 38.43 9.11 -34.26
CA ILE A 447 38.28 9.17 -32.80
C ILE A 447 37.05 9.97 -32.37
N ASN A 448 36.65 10.97 -33.15
CA ASN A 448 35.47 11.79 -32.84
C ASN A 448 34.19 10.96 -33.00
N THR A 449 34.06 10.27 -34.13
CA THR A 449 32.97 9.34 -34.40
C THR A 449 32.95 8.21 -33.36
N ALA A 450 34.11 7.64 -33.01
CA ALA A 450 34.21 6.62 -31.98
C ALA A 450 33.69 7.09 -30.61
N LEU A 451 34.10 8.29 -30.18
CA LEU A 451 33.70 8.87 -28.91
C LEU A 451 32.19 9.18 -28.89
N LEU A 452 31.66 9.82 -29.94
CA LEU A 452 30.26 10.20 -30.03
C LEU A 452 29.33 8.98 -30.16
N ALA A 453 29.72 7.96 -30.93
CA ALA A 453 28.95 6.72 -31.08
C ALA A 453 28.92 5.93 -29.76
N ALA A 454 30.07 5.76 -29.11
CA ALA A 454 30.14 5.10 -27.80
C ALA A 454 29.31 5.86 -26.75
N PHE A 455 29.38 7.20 -26.73
CA PHE A 455 28.56 8.01 -25.84
C PHE A 455 27.07 7.87 -26.13
N ALA A 456 26.65 7.88 -27.40
CA ALA A 456 25.27 7.64 -27.79
C ALA A 456 24.75 6.27 -27.29
N VAL A 457 25.57 5.21 -27.38
CA VAL A 457 25.25 3.88 -26.84
C VAL A 457 25.09 3.91 -25.32
N LEU A 458 25.97 4.59 -24.58
CA LEU A 458 25.89 4.72 -23.11
C LEU A 458 24.59 5.43 -22.67
N ILE A 459 24.10 6.38 -23.46
CA ILE A 459 22.90 7.15 -23.12
C ILE A 459 21.62 6.40 -23.49
N ILE A 460 21.57 5.87 -24.72
CA ILE A 460 20.33 5.34 -25.28
C ILE A 460 19.87 4.08 -24.54
N THR A 461 20.82 3.37 -23.96
CA THR A 461 20.61 2.16 -23.16
C THR A 461 20.25 2.44 -21.71
N CYS A 462 19.79 3.63 -21.29
CA CYS A 462 19.37 3.77 -19.88
C CYS A 462 18.23 2.78 -19.56
N PRO A 463 18.36 1.87 -18.56
CA PRO A 463 17.28 1.00 -18.13
C PRO A 463 16.22 1.72 -17.27
N CYS A 464 16.16 3.05 -17.36
CA CYS A 464 15.28 3.92 -16.59
C CYS A 464 13.80 3.45 -16.68
N ALA A 465 13.31 3.20 -17.89
CA ALA A 465 11.95 2.72 -18.14
C ALA A 465 11.70 1.32 -17.57
N LEU A 466 12.70 0.43 -17.65
CA LEU A 466 12.65 -0.93 -17.12
C LEU A 466 12.49 -0.93 -15.59
N GLY A 467 13.28 -0.12 -14.89
CA GLY A 467 13.24 -0.01 -13.42
C GLY A 467 11.95 0.62 -12.88
N LEU A 468 11.28 1.47 -13.68
CA LEU A 468 10.04 2.15 -13.29
C LEU A 468 8.77 1.37 -13.65
N ALA A 469 8.86 0.43 -14.60
CA ALA A 469 7.72 -0.28 -15.17
C ALA A 469 6.79 -0.89 -14.09
N THR A 470 7.39 -1.63 -13.17
CA THR A 470 6.68 -2.34 -12.10
C THR A 470 6.19 -1.43 -10.98
N PRO A 471 7.04 -0.63 -10.31
CA PRO A 471 6.58 0.20 -9.19
C PRO A 471 5.52 1.21 -9.61
N MET A 472 5.56 1.71 -10.85
CA MET A 472 4.55 2.63 -11.36
C MET A 472 3.21 1.94 -11.59
N ALA A 473 3.20 0.73 -12.16
CA ALA A 473 1.97 -0.03 -12.37
C ALA A 473 1.31 -0.40 -11.04
N ILE A 474 2.10 -0.83 -10.04
CA ILE A 474 1.61 -1.13 -8.69
C ILE A 474 1.02 0.14 -8.05
N ALA A 475 1.76 1.25 -8.04
CA ALA A 475 1.30 2.49 -7.42
C ALA A 475 -0.02 3.01 -8.02
N VAL A 476 -0.17 2.99 -9.35
CA VAL A 476 -1.44 3.36 -10.00
C VAL A 476 -2.54 2.37 -9.64
N SER A 477 -2.25 1.07 -9.66
CA SER A 477 -3.25 0.04 -9.40
C SER A 477 -3.76 0.09 -7.96
N SER A 478 -2.87 0.23 -6.97
CA SER A 478 -3.25 0.42 -5.56
C SER A 478 -4.13 1.67 -5.37
N GLY A 479 -3.80 2.78 -6.04
CA GLY A 479 -4.62 3.98 -6.00
C GLY A 479 -5.97 3.87 -6.72
N VAL A 480 -6.06 3.05 -7.77
CA VAL A 480 -7.32 2.76 -8.48
C VAL A 480 -8.20 1.82 -7.64
N GLY A 481 -7.61 0.77 -7.07
CA GLY A 481 -8.28 -0.16 -6.16
C GLY A 481 -8.84 0.53 -4.93
N ALA A 482 -8.04 1.35 -4.25
CA ALA A 482 -8.48 2.04 -3.04
C ALA A 482 -9.69 2.96 -3.29
N LYS A 483 -9.78 3.60 -4.46
CA LYS A 483 -10.96 4.39 -4.87
C LYS A 483 -12.21 3.57 -5.19
N ALA A 484 -12.05 2.28 -5.38
CA ALA A 484 -13.12 1.31 -5.57
C ALA A 484 -13.33 0.48 -4.30
N GLY A 485 -12.83 0.91 -3.14
CA GLY A 485 -12.98 0.14 -1.90
C GLY A 485 -12.18 -1.16 -1.84
N VAL A 486 -11.20 -1.37 -2.74
CA VAL A 486 -10.33 -2.57 -2.76
C VAL A 486 -8.93 -2.18 -2.33
N LEU A 487 -8.57 -2.49 -1.09
CA LEU A 487 -7.29 -2.11 -0.49
C LEU A 487 -6.31 -3.26 -0.58
N VAL A 488 -5.25 -3.05 -1.34
CA VAL A 488 -4.14 -3.99 -1.42
C VAL A 488 -3.12 -3.60 -0.36
N ARG A 489 -2.68 -4.55 0.48
CA ARG A 489 -1.69 -4.32 1.55
C ARG A 489 -0.24 -4.45 1.05
N ASN A 490 0.00 -5.37 0.12
CA ASN A 490 1.32 -5.65 -0.43
C ASN A 490 1.26 -5.71 -1.96
N GLY A 491 2.28 -5.16 -2.64
CA GLY A 491 2.39 -5.14 -4.10
C GLY A 491 2.58 -6.52 -4.74
N ASP A 492 3.03 -7.51 -3.96
CA ASP A 492 3.09 -8.93 -4.38
C ASP A 492 1.69 -9.54 -4.50
N ALA A 493 0.71 -9.09 -3.72
CA ALA A 493 -0.67 -9.55 -3.79
C ALA A 493 -1.30 -9.25 -5.16
N LEU A 494 -1.04 -8.07 -5.75
CA LEU A 494 -1.47 -7.73 -7.11
C LEU A 494 -0.88 -8.66 -8.16
N GLU A 495 0.38 -9.09 -7.96
CA GLU A 495 1.04 -10.04 -8.85
C GLU A 495 0.42 -11.43 -8.70
N ARG A 496 0.26 -11.94 -7.48
CA ARG A 496 -0.33 -13.26 -7.23
C ARG A 496 -1.80 -13.34 -7.64
N LEU A 497 -2.58 -12.28 -7.43
CA LEU A 497 -3.97 -12.17 -7.90
C LEU A 497 -4.11 -12.44 -9.39
N SER A 498 -3.11 -12.04 -10.19
CA SER A 498 -3.13 -12.27 -11.63
C SER A 498 -2.94 -13.74 -12.02
N GLY A 499 -2.31 -14.53 -11.14
CA GLY A 499 -2.03 -15.96 -11.32
C GLY A 499 -3.04 -16.88 -10.64
N VAL A 500 -4.03 -16.35 -9.92
CA VAL A 500 -5.09 -17.14 -9.27
C VAL A 500 -5.85 -17.95 -10.31
N ASP A 501 -5.92 -19.26 -10.06
CA ASP A 501 -6.63 -20.25 -10.86
C ASP A 501 -7.73 -20.97 -10.06
N HIS A 502 -7.73 -20.87 -8.72
CA HIS A 502 -8.73 -21.47 -7.85
C HIS A 502 -9.16 -20.51 -6.74
N VAL A 503 -10.48 -20.31 -6.58
CA VAL A 503 -11.06 -19.41 -5.57
C VAL A 503 -11.83 -20.24 -4.54
N VAL A 504 -11.50 -20.03 -3.27
CA VAL A 504 -12.14 -20.64 -2.12
C VAL A 504 -12.92 -19.57 -1.38
N PHE A 505 -14.24 -19.77 -1.27
CA PHE A 505 -15.14 -18.89 -0.54
C PHE A 505 -15.52 -19.51 0.80
N ASP A 506 -15.43 -18.75 1.88
CA ASP A 506 -16.24 -19.06 3.04
C ASP A 506 -17.73 -18.81 2.74
N LYS A 507 -18.63 -19.56 3.38
CA LYS A 507 -20.07 -19.38 3.19
C LYS A 507 -20.59 -18.21 4.02
N THR A 508 -20.42 -18.28 5.33
CA THR A 508 -21.19 -17.47 6.27
C THR A 508 -20.56 -16.10 6.38
N GLY A 509 -21.30 -15.04 6.05
CA GLY A 509 -20.78 -13.67 6.08
C GLY A 509 -19.90 -13.30 4.87
N THR A 510 -19.49 -14.27 4.05
CA THR A 510 -18.83 -14.03 2.76
C THR A 510 -19.78 -14.21 1.58
N LEU A 511 -20.30 -15.40 1.31
CA LEU A 511 -21.32 -15.62 0.25
C LEU A 511 -22.72 -15.20 0.71
N THR A 512 -22.98 -15.25 2.02
CA THR A 512 -24.22 -14.79 2.65
C THR A 512 -24.01 -13.48 3.40
N HIS A 513 -25.09 -12.79 3.74
CA HIS A 513 -25.01 -11.56 4.55
C HIS A 513 -24.58 -11.84 6.00
N GLY A 514 -24.72 -13.07 6.49
CA GLY A 514 -24.51 -13.41 7.89
C GLY A 514 -25.57 -12.78 8.80
N ARG A 515 -26.72 -12.39 8.23
CA ARG A 515 -27.84 -11.74 8.92
C ARG A 515 -29.11 -12.50 8.61
N MET A 516 -29.77 -12.96 9.68
CA MET A 516 -31.06 -13.62 9.59
C MET A 516 -32.13 -12.64 9.09
N ARG A 517 -32.98 -13.08 8.16
CA ARG A 517 -34.13 -12.33 7.66
C ARG A 517 -35.36 -13.21 7.61
N VAL A 518 -36.53 -12.65 7.89
CA VAL A 518 -37.80 -13.34 7.70
C VAL A 518 -38.08 -13.49 6.20
N VAL A 519 -38.17 -14.73 5.72
CA VAL A 519 -38.51 -15.04 4.32
C VAL A 519 -40.02 -15.11 4.14
N GLN A 520 -40.70 -15.71 5.11
CA GLN A 520 -42.13 -15.93 5.04
C GLN A 520 -42.77 -15.98 6.43
N VAL A 521 -43.96 -15.39 6.53
CA VAL A 521 -44.85 -15.53 7.71
C VAL A 521 -46.15 -16.17 7.25
N ASP A 522 -46.53 -17.24 7.94
CA ASP A 522 -47.79 -17.92 7.75
C ASP A 522 -48.63 -17.85 9.01
N SER A 523 -49.92 -17.56 8.83
CA SER A 523 -50.91 -17.77 9.87
C SER A 523 -51.52 -19.15 9.69
N LEU A 524 -51.65 -19.86 10.82
CA LEU A 524 -52.23 -21.20 10.88
C LEU A 524 -53.60 -21.21 11.56
N SER A 525 -54.04 -20.07 12.10
CA SER A 525 -55.36 -19.88 12.68
C SER A 525 -56.24 -19.00 11.79
N GLN A 526 -57.54 -19.29 11.71
CA GLN A 526 -58.50 -18.45 10.98
C GLN A 526 -58.78 -17.11 11.70
N ALA A 527 -58.50 -17.03 13.00
CA ALA A 527 -58.80 -15.85 13.81
C ALA A 527 -57.67 -14.80 13.82
N ILE A 528 -56.43 -15.19 13.52
CA ILE A 528 -55.25 -14.33 13.61
C ILE A 528 -54.65 -14.15 12.20
N GLY A 529 -54.46 -12.92 11.75
CA GLY A 529 -53.84 -12.64 10.46
C GLY A 529 -52.31 -12.76 10.49
N LYS A 530 -51.67 -12.89 9.32
CA LYS A 530 -50.19 -12.93 9.19
C LYS A 530 -49.49 -11.74 9.87
N GLN A 531 -50.06 -10.55 9.69
CA GLN A 531 -49.54 -9.31 10.28
C GLN A 531 -49.58 -9.36 11.81
N GLN A 532 -50.62 -9.99 12.37
CA GLN A 532 -50.80 -10.13 13.81
C GLN A 532 -49.89 -11.22 14.40
N VAL A 533 -49.61 -12.30 13.65
CA VAL A 533 -48.56 -13.28 13.99
C VAL A 533 -47.20 -12.60 14.11
N LEU A 534 -46.84 -11.80 13.11
CA LEU A 534 -45.58 -11.05 13.09
C LEU A 534 -45.51 -10.02 14.24
N GLN A 535 -46.61 -9.30 14.49
CA GLN A 535 -46.72 -8.34 15.57
C GLN A 535 -46.54 -9.00 16.95
N LEU A 536 -47.20 -10.14 17.20
CA LEU A 536 -47.06 -10.89 18.44
C LEU A 536 -45.63 -11.40 18.62
N ALA A 537 -45.05 -12.02 17.59
CA ALA A 537 -43.69 -12.54 17.63
C ALA A 537 -42.65 -11.43 17.90
N ALA A 538 -42.75 -10.30 17.20
CA ALA A 538 -41.87 -9.15 17.41
C ALA A 538 -42.02 -8.53 18.81
N SER A 539 -43.24 -8.50 19.35
CA SER A 539 -43.49 -7.99 20.70
C SER A 539 -42.88 -8.88 21.79
N VAL A 540 -42.85 -10.19 21.57
CA VAL A 540 -42.19 -11.16 22.45
C VAL A 540 -40.66 -11.05 22.32
N GLU A 541 -40.15 -10.94 21.09
CA GLU A 541 -38.71 -10.98 20.79
C GLU A 541 -37.95 -9.67 21.08
N ARG A 542 -38.65 -8.53 21.16
CA ARG A 542 -38.04 -7.19 21.31
C ARG A 542 -37.04 -7.07 22.46
N ASN A 543 -37.21 -7.85 23.52
CA ASN A 543 -36.38 -7.78 24.73
C ASN A 543 -35.20 -8.76 24.71
N PHE A 544 -35.02 -9.52 23.63
CA PHE A 544 -33.98 -10.54 23.54
C PHE A 544 -32.90 -10.17 22.51
N PRO A 545 -31.61 -10.34 22.85
CA PRO A 545 -30.50 -9.99 21.95
C PRO A 545 -30.22 -11.03 20.85
N HIS A 546 -31.14 -11.98 20.62
CA HIS A 546 -30.92 -13.11 19.71
C HIS A 546 -30.96 -12.66 18.22
N PRO A 547 -30.12 -13.22 17.32
CA PRO A 547 -30.16 -12.88 15.90
C PRO A 547 -31.52 -13.08 15.22
N LEU A 548 -32.25 -14.14 15.60
CA LEU A 548 -33.64 -14.38 15.15
C LEU A 548 -34.61 -13.31 15.66
N ALA A 549 -34.46 -12.90 16.92
CA ALA A 549 -35.27 -11.85 17.53
C ALA A 549 -35.17 -10.55 16.73
N ARG A 550 -33.92 -10.15 16.43
CA ARG A 550 -33.63 -8.98 15.59
C ARG A 550 -34.25 -9.09 14.20
N ALA A 551 -34.19 -10.26 13.57
CA ALA A 551 -34.78 -10.49 12.24
C ALA A 551 -36.30 -10.29 12.26
N ILE A 552 -36.98 -10.85 13.26
CA ILE A 552 -38.43 -10.77 13.41
C ILE A 552 -38.87 -9.34 13.74
N CYS A 553 -38.18 -8.67 14.67
CA CYS A 553 -38.47 -7.27 15.00
C CYS A 553 -38.26 -6.34 13.81
N HIS A 554 -37.16 -6.51 13.07
CA HIS A 554 -36.88 -5.71 11.88
C HIS A 554 -37.95 -5.88 10.80
N GLU A 555 -38.39 -7.11 10.53
CA GLU A 555 -39.47 -7.37 9.58
C GLU A 555 -40.78 -6.71 10.03
N ALA A 556 -41.13 -6.79 11.31
CA ALA A 556 -42.31 -6.14 11.87
C ALA A 556 -42.27 -4.61 11.71
N GLU A 557 -41.13 -3.99 12.01
CA GLU A 557 -40.92 -2.55 11.81
C GLU A 557 -41.04 -2.15 10.34
N SER A 558 -40.46 -2.94 9.42
CA SER A 558 -40.52 -2.67 7.97
C SER A 558 -41.94 -2.72 7.41
N GLN A 559 -42.80 -3.57 7.99
CA GLN A 559 -44.23 -3.67 7.63
C GLN A 559 -45.11 -2.69 8.43
N GLY A 560 -44.53 -1.77 9.20
CA GLY A 560 -45.27 -0.77 9.98
C GLY A 560 -46.09 -1.37 11.13
N CYS A 561 -45.73 -2.56 11.62
CA CYS A 561 -46.41 -3.22 12.72
C CYS A 561 -45.96 -2.62 14.06
N ALA A 562 -46.85 -1.91 14.76
CA ALA A 562 -46.55 -1.41 16.09
C ALA A 562 -46.44 -2.56 17.09
N CYS A 563 -45.33 -2.67 17.82
CA CYS A 563 -45.19 -3.64 18.91
C CYS A 563 -46.22 -3.37 20.01
N LEU A 564 -46.75 -4.45 20.60
CA LEU A 564 -47.72 -4.40 21.68
C LEU A 564 -47.07 -3.97 23.00
N PRO A 565 -47.86 -3.46 23.98
CA PRO A 565 -47.34 -3.10 25.30
C PRO A 565 -46.66 -4.29 25.99
N THR A 566 -45.72 -4.00 26.89
CA THR A 566 -44.83 -4.95 27.56
C THR A 566 -45.56 -6.23 27.98
N LEU A 567 -45.25 -7.33 27.30
CA LEU A 567 -45.71 -8.68 27.65
C LEU A 567 -44.83 -9.19 28.79
N GLU A 568 -45.37 -9.88 29.78
CA GLU A 568 -44.52 -10.68 30.68
C GLU A 568 -43.86 -11.78 29.85
N HIS A 569 -42.54 -11.94 29.93
CA HIS A 569 -41.78 -12.86 29.08
C HIS A 569 -40.68 -13.58 29.85
N ALA A 570 -40.38 -14.82 29.45
CA ALA A 570 -39.32 -15.64 30.01
C ALA A 570 -38.61 -16.41 28.87
N MET A 571 -37.28 -16.37 28.86
CA MET A 571 -36.47 -17.16 27.94
C MET A 571 -36.42 -18.61 28.43
N ILE A 572 -36.58 -19.55 27.51
CA ILE A 572 -36.43 -20.98 27.73
C ILE A 572 -35.20 -21.44 26.93
N PRO A 573 -34.03 -21.59 27.59
CA PRO A 573 -32.76 -21.87 26.91
C PRO A 573 -32.84 -23.05 25.94
N GLY A 574 -32.35 -22.83 24.71
CA GLY A 574 -32.32 -23.84 23.65
C GLY A 574 -33.68 -24.22 23.05
N MET A 575 -34.76 -23.54 23.43
CA MET A 575 -36.13 -23.86 22.98
C MET A 575 -36.90 -22.65 22.45
N GLY A 576 -36.81 -21.49 23.11
CA GLY A 576 -37.46 -20.27 22.65
C GLY A 576 -37.86 -19.35 23.81
N VAL A 577 -39.02 -18.72 23.68
CA VAL A 577 -39.55 -17.72 24.60
C VAL A 577 -41.02 -18.04 24.95
N GLU A 578 -41.37 -17.86 26.22
CA GLU A 578 -42.76 -17.84 26.70
C GLU A 578 -43.15 -16.42 27.06
N ALA A 579 -44.38 -16.01 26.75
CA ALA A 579 -44.92 -14.70 27.13
C ALA A 579 -46.40 -14.75 27.49
N GLN A 580 -46.96 -13.65 28.03
CA GLN A 580 -48.40 -13.48 28.23
C GLN A 580 -48.97 -12.27 27.50
N TRP A 581 -50.10 -12.47 26.82
CA TRP A 581 -50.85 -11.41 26.15
C TRP A 581 -52.35 -11.58 26.39
N ALA A 582 -53.02 -10.53 26.86
CA ALA A 582 -54.47 -10.52 27.13
C ALA A 582 -54.95 -11.70 28.01
N GLY A 583 -54.13 -12.12 28.98
CA GLY A 583 -54.41 -13.25 29.88
C GLY A 583 -54.19 -14.64 29.27
N ARG A 584 -53.73 -14.74 28.02
CA ARG A 584 -53.36 -15.98 27.34
C ARG A 584 -51.85 -16.17 27.28
N LYS A 585 -51.40 -17.42 27.27
CA LYS A 585 -49.98 -17.75 27.15
C LYS A 585 -49.56 -17.80 25.69
N LEU A 586 -48.39 -17.26 25.39
CA LEU A 586 -47.76 -17.30 24.08
C LEU A 586 -46.47 -18.10 24.17
N TYR A 587 -46.24 -18.95 23.18
CA TYR A 587 -45.02 -19.72 23.03
C TYR A 587 -44.42 -19.43 21.65
N LEU A 588 -43.18 -18.97 21.61
CA LEU A 588 -42.45 -18.72 20.37
C LEU A 588 -41.14 -19.51 20.40
N GLY A 589 -40.93 -20.44 19.46
CA GLY A 589 -39.72 -21.26 19.49
C GLY A 589 -39.73 -22.46 18.56
N ASN A 590 -38.86 -23.43 18.82
CA ASN A 590 -38.70 -24.64 18.01
C ASN A 590 -39.76 -25.71 18.33
N ALA A 591 -39.82 -26.79 17.54
CA ALA A 591 -40.75 -27.89 17.77
C ALA A 591 -40.63 -28.56 19.15
N ARG A 592 -39.46 -28.50 19.80
CA ARG A 592 -39.27 -29.05 21.16
C ARG A 592 -40.09 -28.26 22.18
N LEU A 593 -40.11 -26.93 22.08
CA LEU A 593 -40.95 -26.08 22.92
C LEU A 593 -42.43 -26.42 22.72
N MET A 594 -42.86 -26.55 21.46
CA MET A 594 -44.26 -26.83 21.10
C MET A 594 -44.73 -28.16 21.71
N ARG A 595 -43.94 -29.23 21.54
CA ARG A 595 -44.26 -30.55 22.12
C ARG A 595 -44.29 -30.54 23.64
N GLN A 596 -43.37 -29.82 24.29
CA GLN A 596 -43.32 -29.71 25.75
C GLN A 596 -44.54 -28.99 26.33
N ARG A 597 -45.14 -28.06 25.57
CA ARG A 597 -46.34 -27.31 25.96
C ARG A 597 -47.65 -27.96 25.50
N GLY A 598 -47.58 -29.18 24.95
CA GLY A 598 -48.77 -29.95 24.55
C GLY A 598 -49.40 -29.50 23.23
N VAL A 599 -48.68 -28.72 22.41
CA VAL A 599 -49.14 -28.29 21.08
C VAL A 599 -48.92 -29.43 20.08
N ILE A 600 -49.97 -29.82 19.37
CA ILE A 600 -49.93 -30.92 18.40
C ILE A 600 -49.46 -30.38 17.04
N LEU A 601 -48.29 -30.83 16.58
CA LEU A 601 -47.79 -30.57 15.22
C LEU A 601 -48.27 -31.70 14.29
N SER A 602 -49.16 -31.38 13.34
CA SER A 602 -49.64 -32.36 12.34
C SER A 602 -48.51 -32.85 11.44
N VAL A 603 -48.70 -34.00 10.79
CA VAL A 603 -47.71 -34.59 9.86
C VAL A 603 -47.38 -33.62 8.71
N GLU A 604 -48.39 -32.90 8.21
CA GLU A 604 -48.19 -31.87 7.19
C GLU A 604 -47.30 -30.73 7.69
N LEU A 605 -47.52 -30.23 8.92
CA LEU A 605 -46.71 -29.15 9.49
C LEU A 605 -45.27 -29.59 9.79
N GLN A 606 -45.07 -30.83 10.22
CA GLN A 606 -43.74 -31.41 10.38
C GLN A 606 -43.00 -31.51 9.04
N SER A 607 -43.71 -31.89 7.96
CA SER A 607 -43.11 -31.90 6.61
C SER A 607 -42.73 -30.50 6.13
N ARG A 608 -43.50 -29.46 6.51
CA ARG A 608 -43.19 -28.06 6.19
C ARG A 608 -41.98 -27.55 6.96
N GLU A 609 -41.87 -27.85 8.25
CA GLU A 609 -40.67 -27.56 9.05
C GLU A 609 -39.44 -28.20 8.42
N GLN A 610 -39.55 -29.47 8.05
CA GLN A 610 -38.44 -30.19 7.44
C GLN A 610 -38.02 -29.61 6.07
N GLY A 611 -38.98 -29.19 5.24
CA GLY A 611 -38.68 -28.49 3.99
C GLY A 611 -38.03 -27.12 4.19
N ILE A 612 -38.43 -26.38 5.23
CA ILE A 612 -37.79 -25.12 5.63
C ILE A 612 -36.34 -25.39 6.07
N GLU A 613 -36.12 -26.37 6.96
CA GLU A 613 -34.80 -26.74 7.45
C GLU A 613 -33.88 -27.25 6.32
N ASP A 614 -34.42 -28.01 5.36
CA ASP A 614 -33.68 -28.48 4.18
C ASP A 614 -33.26 -27.32 3.26
N SER A 615 -33.99 -26.19 3.29
CA SER A 615 -33.62 -24.95 2.60
C SER A 615 -32.70 -24.03 3.43
N MET A 616 -32.13 -24.51 4.54
CA MET A 616 -31.39 -23.72 5.54
C MET A 616 -32.22 -22.65 6.27
N GLY A 617 -33.54 -22.75 6.19
CA GLY A 617 -34.42 -21.93 6.98
C GLY A 617 -34.49 -22.43 8.43
N ILE A 618 -34.66 -21.50 9.35
CA ILE A 618 -35.05 -21.75 10.72
C ILE A 618 -36.56 -21.58 10.80
N CYS A 619 -37.21 -22.67 11.19
CA CYS A 619 -38.64 -22.73 11.46
C CYS A 619 -38.91 -22.24 12.89
N VAL A 620 -39.61 -21.11 13.03
CA VAL A 620 -40.03 -20.58 14.33
C VAL A 620 -41.55 -20.68 14.45
N TRP A 621 -42.01 -21.50 15.39
CA TRP A 621 -43.41 -21.71 15.66
C TRP A 621 -43.93 -20.68 16.66
N LEU A 622 -45.15 -20.19 16.44
CA LEU A 622 -45.91 -19.38 17.38
C LEU A 622 -47.18 -20.11 17.78
N ALA A 623 -47.37 -20.34 19.08
CA ALA A 623 -48.57 -20.91 19.66
C ALA A 623 -49.18 -19.98 20.72
N MET A 624 -50.50 -20.05 20.85
CA MET A 624 -51.27 -19.38 21.89
C MET A 624 -52.02 -20.45 22.69
N ASP A 625 -51.75 -20.52 23.98
CA ASP A 625 -52.15 -21.60 24.88
C ASP A 625 -51.73 -22.97 24.33
N ALA A 626 -52.67 -23.75 23.78
CA ALA A 626 -52.39 -25.05 23.15
C ALA A 626 -52.63 -25.07 21.62
N GLU A 627 -52.96 -23.92 21.03
CA GLU A 627 -53.26 -23.79 19.61
C GLU A 627 -52.06 -23.17 18.86
N LEU A 628 -51.67 -23.81 17.76
CA LEU A 628 -50.62 -23.29 16.88
C LEU A 628 -51.21 -22.19 15.99
N ILE A 629 -50.70 -20.96 16.12
CA ILE A 629 -51.29 -19.79 15.47
C ILE A 629 -50.46 -19.26 14.31
N GLY A 630 -49.16 -19.57 14.26
CA GLY A 630 -48.31 -19.09 13.19
C GLY A 630 -46.99 -19.84 13.04
N LEU A 631 -46.39 -19.62 11.87
CA LEU A 631 -45.10 -20.15 11.46
C LEU A 631 -44.31 -19.00 10.83
N ILE A 632 -43.08 -18.81 11.29
CA ILE A 632 -42.15 -17.82 10.76
C ILE A 632 -40.93 -18.56 10.22
N HIS A 633 -40.69 -18.42 8.92
CA HIS A 633 -39.49 -18.91 8.25
C HIS A 633 -38.45 -17.79 8.26
N VAL A 634 -37.33 -18.03 8.94
CA VAL A 634 -36.18 -17.13 8.99
C VAL A 634 -34.99 -17.76 8.29
N GLN A 635 -34.27 -17.05 7.42
CA GLN A 635 -33.11 -17.59 6.71
C GLN A 635 -32.03 -16.52 6.54
N ASP A 636 -30.77 -16.94 6.42
CA ASP A 636 -29.68 -16.08 5.93
C ASP A 636 -29.69 -16.06 4.41
N SER A 637 -29.79 -14.87 3.82
CA SER A 637 -29.85 -14.72 2.37
C SER A 637 -28.45 -14.62 1.75
N LEU A 638 -28.33 -15.09 0.51
CA LEU A 638 -27.16 -14.83 -0.31
C LEU A 638 -26.94 -13.33 -0.47
N ARG A 639 -25.67 -12.93 -0.58
CA ARG A 639 -25.33 -11.56 -0.92
C ARG A 639 -25.75 -11.23 -2.35
N ASP A 640 -26.21 -10.00 -2.53
CA ASP A 640 -26.40 -9.43 -3.86
C ASP A 640 -25.11 -9.55 -4.68
N GLY A 641 -25.24 -10.01 -5.93
CA GLY A 641 -24.10 -10.22 -6.82
C GLY A 641 -23.32 -11.53 -6.62
N ALA A 642 -23.60 -12.35 -5.60
CA ALA A 642 -22.88 -13.61 -5.39
C ALA A 642 -22.99 -14.56 -6.58
N ILE A 643 -24.21 -14.73 -7.12
CA ILE A 643 -24.47 -15.57 -8.32
C ILE A 643 -23.68 -15.03 -9.54
N GLU A 644 -23.67 -13.72 -9.72
CA GLU A 644 -22.95 -13.07 -10.83
C GLU A 644 -21.44 -13.30 -10.73
N VAL A 645 -20.87 -13.12 -9.54
CA VAL A 645 -19.43 -13.32 -9.28
C VAL A 645 -19.02 -14.76 -9.54
N ILE A 646 -19.76 -15.74 -9.00
CA ILE A 646 -19.49 -17.16 -9.21
C ILE A 646 -19.57 -17.51 -10.70
N ALA A 647 -20.59 -17.02 -11.41
CA ALA A 647 -20.73 -17.23 -12.86
C ALA A 647 -19.56 -16.62 -13.65
N ALA A 648 -19.14 -15.39 -13.32
CA ALA A 648 -18.05 -14.70 -13.99
C ALA A 648 -16.69 -15.36 -13.73
N LEU A 649 -16.42 -15.79 -12.49
CA LEU A 649 -15.18 -16.49 -12.16
C LEU A 649 -15.10 -17.85 -12.88
N ARG A 650 -16.22 -18.56 -12.99
CA ARG A 650 -16.32 -19.80 -13.74
C ARG A 650 -16.11 -19.60 -15.24
N GLN A 651 -16.72 -18.57 -15.84
CA GLN A 651 -16.49 -18.21 -17.25
C GLN A 651 -15.02 -17.86 -17.53
N ALA A 652 -14.33 -17.33 -16.53
CA ALA A 652 -12.88 -17.08 -16.59
C ALA A 652 -12.02 -18.34 -16.36
N GLY A 653 -12.63 -19.52 -16.24
CA GLY A 653 -11.96 -20.83 -16.15
C GLY A 653 -11.36 -21.15 -14.79
N MET A 654 -11.76 -20.45 -13.72
CA MET A 654 -11.25 -20.69 -12.37
C MET A 654 -11.99 -21.85 -11.69
N GLY A 655 -11.26 -22.66 -10.94
CA GLY A 655 -11.84 -23.63 -10.02
C GLY A 655 -12.47 -22.92 -8.83
N LEU A 656 -13.64 -23.39 -8.38
CA LEU A 656 -14.40 -22.74 -7.31
C LEU A 656 -14.70 -23.75 -6.21
N THR A 657 -14.42 -23.39 -4.95
CA THR A 657 -14.77 -24.19 -3.79
C THR A 657 -15.47 -23.34 -2.72
N MET A 658 -16.56 -23.85 -2.16
CA MET A 658 -17.20 -23.29 -0.97
C MET A 658 -16.79 -24.12 0.25
N LEU A 659 -16.28 -23.43 1.27
CA LEU A 659 -15.99 -23.97 2.59
C LEU A 659 -17.07 -23.53 3.57
N THR A 660 -17.56 -24.47 4.39
CA THR A 660 -18.49 -24.11 5.47
C THR A 660 -18.42 -25.09 6.64
N GLY A 661 -18.67 -24.57 7.84
CA GLY A 661 -18.91 -25.38 9.04
C GLY A 661 -20.34 -25.93 9.11
N ASP A 662 -21.24 -25.46 8.25
CA ASP A 662 -22.64 -25.86 8.23
C ASP A 662 -22.82 -27.28 7.67
N SER A 663 -24.01 -27.84 7.86
CA SER A 663 -24.34 -29.21 7.44
C SER A 663 -24.18 -29.41 5.92
N ALA A 664 -23.95 -30.67 5.52
CA ALA A 664 -23.84 -31.00 4.10
C ALA A 664 -25.10 -30.62 3.29
N ARG A 665 -26.30 -30.72 3.89
CA ARG A 665 -27.56 -30.31 3.26
C ARG A 665 -27.61 -28.80 3.03
N ALA A 666 -27.21 -28.04 4.05
CA ALA A 666 -27.12 -26.60 4.00
C ALA A 666 -26.21 -26.11 2.87
N ALA A 667 -25.02 -26.70 2.79
CA ALA A 667 -24.06 -26.38 1.74
C ALA A 667 -24.56 -26.78 0.34
N ALA A 668 -25.27 -27.91 0.21
CA ALA A 668 -25.86 -28.34 -1.06
C ALA A 668 -26.95 -27.40 -1.58
N TYR A 669 -27.80 -26.88 -0.68
CA TYR A 669 -28.84 -25.90 -1.03
C TYR A 669 -28.23 -24.61 -1.60
N VAL A 670 -27.21 -24.05 -0.93
CA VAL A 670 -26.49 -22.86 -1.41
C VAL A 670 -25.84 -23.10 -2.76
N ARG A 671 -25.21 -24.27 -2.94
CA ARG A 671 -24.62 -24.67 -4.23
C ARG A 671 -25.67 -24.70 -5.34
N GLN A 672 -26.87 -25.20 -5.08
CA GLN A 672 -27.94 -25.24 -6.09
C GLN A 672 -28.31 -23.84 -6.60
N GLN A 673 -28.21 -22.82 -5.75
CA GLN A 673 -28.47 -21.43 -6.14
C GLN A 673 -27.28 -20.75 -6.84
N LEU A 674 -26.05 -21.02 -6.40
CA LEU A 674 -24.83 -20.40 -6.94
C LEU A 674 -24.31 -21.07 -8.22
N GLY A 675 -24.66 -22.34 -8.45
CA GLY A 675 -24.23 -23.13 -9.59
C GLY A 675 -23.11 -24.12 -9.27
N GLU A 676 -22.42 -24.58 -10.32
CA GLU A 676 -21.39 -25.61 -10.17
C GLU A 676 -20.15 -25.09 -9.45
N MET A 677 -19.90 -25.65 -8.26
CA MET A 677 -18.68 -25.48 -7.48
C MET A 677 -18.46 -26.70 -6.58
N ASP A 678 -17.20 -26.90 -6.18
CA ASP A 678 -16.86 -27.88 -5.15
C ASP A 678 -17.37 -27.39 -3.79
N VAL A 679 -17.84 -28.31 -2.96
CA VAL A 679 -18.39 -27.97 -1.63
C VAL A 679 -17.77 -28.88 -0.60
N VAL A 680 -17.21 -28.28 0.45
CA VAL A 680 -16.73 -29.00 1.62
C VAL A 680 -17.46 -28.43 2.84
N ALA A 681 -18.34 -29.24 3.40
CA ALA A 681 -19.21 -28.91 4.52
C ALA A 681 -18.74 -29.56 5.82
N GLU A 682 -19.31 -29.13 6.95
CA GLU A 682 -19.02 -29.66 8.30
C GLU A 682 -17.51 -29.58 8.65
N VAL A 683 -16.87 -28.50 8.22
CA VAL A 683 -15.41 -28.30 8.32
C VAL A 683 -15.05 -27.46 9.54
N LEU A 684 -14.20 -28.01 10.40
CA LEU A 684 -13.56 -27.28 11.51
C LEU A 684 -12.50 -26.29 10.98
N PRO A 685 -12.18 -25.19 11.70
CA PRO A 685 -11.19 -24.19 11.27
C PRO A 685 -9.85 -24.78 10.80
N GLU A 686 -9.31 -25.78 11.50
CA GLU A 686 -8.03 -26.43 11.16
C GLU A 686 -8.10 -27.21 9.84
N LYS A 687 -9.26 -27.81 9.56
CA LYS A 687 -9.50 -28.53 8.31
C LYS A 687 -9.68 -27.58 7.12
N LYS A 688 -10.18 -26.35 7.34
CA LYS A 688 -10.22 -25.32 6.28
C LYS A 688 -8.81 -25.00 5.80
N ALA A 689 -7.89 -24.76 6.73
CA ALA A 689 -6.47 -24.55 6.47
C ALA A 689 -5.81 -25.74 5.73
N GLN A 690 -6.14 -26.97 6.13
CA GLN A 690 -5.61 -28.17 5.48
C GLN A 690 -6.07 -28.32 4.03
N LEU A 691 -7.33 -28.00 3.73
CA LEU A 691 -7.83 -28.01 2.34
C LEU A 691 -7.10 -26.98 1.47
N VAL A 692 -6.91 -25.76 1.98
CA VAL A 692 -6.14 -24.72 1.27
C VAL A 692 -4.73 -25.23 0.97
N ARG A 693 -4.06 -25.87 1.94
CA ARG A 693 -2.75 -26.49 1.73
C ARG A 693 -2.78 -27.57 0.64
N GLN A 694 -3.77 -28.48 0.66
CA GLN A 694 -3.89 -29.53 -0.35
C GLN A 694 -4.08 -28.97 -1.77
N LEU A 695 -4.90 -27.92 -1.92
CA LEU A 695 -5.08 -27.25 -3.20
C LEU A 695 -3.77 -26.63 -3.69
N ARG A 696 -3.00 -25.98 -2.80
CA ARG A 696 -1.68 -25.43 -3.14
C ARG A 696 -0.66 -26.51 -3.52
N GLU A 697 -0.61 -27.60 -2.76
CA GLU A 697 0.26 -28.76 -3.05
C GLU A 697 -0.09 -29.44 -4.37
N SER A 698 -1.34 -29.34 -4.84
CA SER A 698 -1.76 -29.79 -6.17
C SER A 698 -1.32 -28.86 -7.31
N GLY A 699 -0.59 -27.78 -7.01
CA GLY A 699 -0.05 -26.83 -7.98
C GLY A 699 -0.98 -25.66 -8.32
N LYS A 700 -2.12 -25.53 -7.63
CA LYS A 700 -3.06 -24.41 -7.81
C LYS A 700 -2.58 -23.17 -7.06
N THR A 701 -2.87 -22.00 -7.63
CA THR A 701 -2.70 -20.70 -6.98
C THR A 701 -4.02 -20.30 -6.33
N VAL A 702 -4.09 -20.42 -5.01
CA VAL A 702 -5.35 -20.38 -4.26
C VAL A 702 -5.62 -18.97 -3.73
N LEU A 703 -6.79 -18.44 -4.09
CA LEU A 703 -7.39 -17.25 -3.47
C LEU A 703 -8.40 -17.68 -2.41
N MET A 704 -8.21 -17.27 -1.16
CA MET A 704 -9.21 -17.45 -0.08
C MET A 704 -9.97 -16.15 0.17
N VAL A 705 -11.29 -16.22 0.24
CA VAL A 705 -12.18 -15.09 0.57
C VAL A 705 -12.95 -15.44 1.84
N GLY A 706 -12.86 -14.57 2.86
CA GLY A 706 -13.47 -14.81 4.17
C GLY A 706 -13.72 -13.51 4.95
N ASP A 707 -14.42 -13.63 6.07
CA ASP A 707 -14.72 -12.50 6.97
C ASP A 707 -14.55 -12.85 8.47
N GLY A 708 -14.44 -14.13 8.83
CA GLY A 708 -14.41 -14.58 10.22
C GLY A 708 -13.02 -14.77 10.83
N VAL A 709 -12.96 -14.69 12.17
CA VAL A 709 -11.80 -15.12 12.98
C VAL A 709 -11.47 -16.59 12.71
N ASN A 710 -12.51 -17.39 12.47
CA ASN A 710 -12.42 -18.82 12.17
C ASN A 710 -11.68 -19.12 10.85
N ASP A 711 -11.55 -18.13 9.97
CA ASP A 711 -10.93 -18.28 8.66
C ASP A 711 -9.50 -17.74 8.63
N ALA A 712 -9.05 -17.05 9.69
CA ALA A 712 -7.71 -16.47 9.75
C ALA A 712 -6.58 -17.47 9.45
N PRO A 713 -6.62 -18.74 9.93
CA PRO A 713 -5.61 -19.74 9.57
C PRO A 713 -5.63 -20.11 8.08
N ALA A 714 -6.83 -20.19 7.46
CA ALA A 714 -6.98 -20.51 6.04
C ALA A 714 -6.57 -19.33 5.15
N LEU A 715 -6.92 -18.09 5.54
CA LEU A 715 -6.49 -16.86 4.89
C LEU A 715 -4.96 -16.75 4.89
N ALA A 716 -4.31 -16.98 6.04
CA ALA A 716 -2.85 -16.90 6.15
C ALA A 716 -2.10 -17.96 5.31
N LEU A 717 -2.73 -19.09 5.00
CA LEU A 717 -2.14 -20.17 4.20
C LEU A 717 -2.37 -20.02 2.69
N ALA A 718 -3.32 -19.21 2.26
CA ALA A 718 -3.61 -19.01 0.84
C ALA A 718 -2.44 -18.29 0.12
N ASP A 719 -2.38 -18.38 -1.21
CA ASP A 719 -1.41 -17.59 -1.97
C ASP A 719 -1.78 -16.11 -1.97
N VAL A 720 -3.10 -15.85 -1.97
CA VAL A 720 -3.70 -14.54 -1.73
C VAL A 720 -4.93 -14.69 -0.83
N ALA A 721 -5.07 -13.80 0.14
CA ALA A 721 -6.25 -13.69 0.98
C ALA A 721 -7.01 -12.36 0.78
N ILE A 722 -8.33 -12.46 0.57
CA ILE A 722 -9.25 -11.32 0.60
C ILE A 722 -10.11 -11.38 1.86
N ALA A 723 -10.09 -10.32 2.66
CA ALA A 723 -11.04 -10.13 3.76
C ALA A 723 -12.20 -9.21 3.34
N MET A 724 -13.42 -9.57 3.72
CA MET A 724 -14.59 -8.70 3.58
C MET A 724 -14.57 -7.57 4.62
N GLY A 725 -15.12 -6.40 4.29
CA GLY A 725 -15.09 -5.21 5.18
C GLY A 725 -15.97 -5.31 6.42
N SER A 726 -16.88 -6.29 6.44
CA SER A 726 -17.64 -6.69 7.63
C SER A 726 -16.86 -7.64 8.55
N GLY A 727 -15.68 -8.07 8.14
CA GLY A 727 -14.91 -9.08 8.84
C GLY A 727 -14.25 -8.58 10.12
N SER A 728 -13.83 -9.54 10.94
CA SER A 728 -13.16 -9.23 12.22
C SER A 728 -11.81 -8.52 12.01
N ASP A 729 -11.36 -7.73 13.00
CA ASP A 729 -10.04 -7.08 12.96
C ASP A 729 -8.90 -8.09 12.72
N ALA A 730 -9.03 -9.31 13.26
CA ALA A 730 -8.08 -10.40 13.04
C ALA A 730 -8.01 -10.84 11.56
N SER A 731 -9.15 -10.94 10.88
CA SER A 731 -9.22 -11.33 9.45
C SER A 731 -8.60 -10.26 8.54
N MET A 732 -8.83 -8.98 8.86
CA MET A 732 -8.18 -7.86 8.16
C MET A 732 -6.66 -7.86 8.33
N GLU A 733 -6.14 -8.22 9.52
CA GLU A 733 -4.70 -8.31 9.77
C GLU A 733 -4.03 -9.47 9.04
N THR A 734 -4.74 -10.56 8.75
CA THR A 734 -4.17 -11.73 8.04
C THR A 734 -4.32 -11.67 6.53
N SER A 735 -5.06 -10.71 5.99
CA SER A 735 -5.36 -10.64 4.55
C SER A 735 -4.39 -9.75 3.77
N ASP A 736 -4.19 -10.13 2.50
CA ASP A 736 -3.39 -9.36 1.54
C ASP A 736 -4.20 -8.23 0.88
N VAL A 737 -5.51 -8.44 0.79
CA VAL A 737 -6.48 -7.50 0.23
C VAL A 737 -7.67 -7.38 1.15
N VAL A 738 -8.08 -6.14 1.44
CA VAL A 738 -9.24 -5.83 2.28
C VAL A 738 -10.28 -5.11 1.41
N LEU A 739 -11.50 -5.63 1.40
CA LEU A 739 -12.64 -4.97 0.78
C LEU A 739 -13.28 -4.04 1.81
N MET A 740 -13.49 -2.77 1.48
CA MET A 740 -14.12 -1.81 2.38
C MET A 740 -15.64 -1.96 2.42
N SER A 741 -16.22 -2.36 1.29
CA SER A 741 -17.65 -2.64 1.21
C SER A 741 -17.93 -4.13 1.38
N SER A 742 -19.19 -4.42 1.67
CA SER A 742 -19.66 -5.80 1.83
C SER A 742 -20.17 -6.41 0.51
N ASP A 743 -19.95 -5.71 -0.61
CA ASP A 743 -20.30 -6.14 -1.96
C ASP A 743 -19.24 -7.11 -2.50
N ILE A 744 -19.69 -8.34 -2.75
CA ILE A 744 -18.85 -9.44 -3.23
C ILE A 744 -18.32 -9.23 -4.66
N ARG A 745 -18.93 -8.34 -5.45
CA ARG A 745 -18.45 -7.99 -6.80
C ARG A 745 -17.03 -7.39 -6.76
N HIS A 746 -16.63 -6.81 -5.64
CA HIS A 746 -15.26 -6.32 -5.45
C HIS A 746 -14.20 -7.43 -5.43
N VAL A 747 -14.56 -8.69 -5.17
CA VAL A 747 -13.65 -9.84 -5.33
C VAL A 747 -13.26 -9.99 -6.80
N LEU A 748 -14.24 -9.98 -7.70
CA LEU A 748 -13.99 -10.04 -9.15
C LEU A 748 -13.20 -8.82 -9.63
N TYR A 749 -13.53 -7.63 -9.10
CA TYR A 749 -12.77 -6.41 -9.37
C TYR A 749 -11.30 -6.54 -8.96
N ALA A 750 -11.00 -7.09 -7.78
CA ALA A 750 -9.65 -7.29 -7.28
C ALA A 750 -8.83 -8.23 -8.20
N VAL A 751 -9.43 -9.36 -8.61
CA VAL A 751 -8.79 -10.31 -9.55
C VAL A 751 -8.51 -9.64 -10.89
N ASN A 752 -9.48 -8.90 -11.44
CA ASN A 752 -9.32 -8.16 -12.70
C ASN A 752 -8.25 -7.06 -12.59
N LEU A 753 -8.20 -6.36 -11.45
CA LEU A 753 -7.17 -5.37 -11.17
C LEU A 753 -5.78 -6.01 -11.22
N GLY A 754 -5.56 -7.12 -10.50
CA GLY A 754 -4.28 -7.86 -10.52
C GLY A 754 -3.87 -8.30 -11.93
N ARG A 755 -4.79 -8.90 -12.70
CA ARG A 755 -4.55 -9.27 -14.12
C ARG A 755 -4.18 -8.07 -14.98
N GLN A 756 -4.89 -6.95 -14.82
CA GLN A 756 -4.62 -5.73 -15.58
C GLN A 756 -3.30 -5.07 -15.18
N THR A 757 -2.93 -5.14 -13.89
CA THR A 757 -1.63 -4.69 -13.38
C THR A 757 -0.51 -5.49 -14.02
N LEU A 758 -0.55 -6.84 -13.96
CA LEU A 758 0.52 -7.67 -14.52
C LEU A 758 0.61 -7.55 -16.04
N LYS A 759 -0.53 -7.46 -16.73
CA LYS A 759 -0.55 -7.20 -18.19
C LYS A 759 0.16 -5.89 -18.53
N THR A 760 -0.09 -4.82 -17.78
CA THR A 760 0.57 -3.53 -17.96
C THR A 760 2.06 -3.59 -17.64
N ILE A 761 2.46 -4.33 -16.60
CA ILE A 761 3.87 -4.55 -16.28
C ILE A 761 4.58 -5.26 -17.44
N ARG A 762 4.03 -6.38 -17.94
CA ARG A 762 4.59 -7.10 -19.10
C ARG A 762 4.69 -6.21 -20.34
N GLN A 763 3.65 -5.42 -20.63
CA GLN A 763 3.68 -4.44 -21.72
C GLN A 763 4.81 -3.43 -21.56
N ASN A 764 4.98 -2.88 -20.35
CA ASN A 764 6.01 -1.88 -20.06
C ASN A 764 7.43 -2.46 -20.19
N LEU A 765 7.64 -3.69 -19.70
CA LEU A 765 8.91 -4.40 -19.86
C LEU A 765 9.20 -4.68 -21.35
N MET A 766 8.21 -5.15 -22.11
CA MET A 766 8.35 -5.38 -23.56
C MET A 766 8.64 -4.09 -24.32
N LEU A 767 7.93 -2.99 -24.01
CA LEU A 767 8.15 -1.67 -24.61
C LEU A 767 9.57 -1.16 -24.33
N SER A 768 10.02 -1.25 -23.08
CA SER A 768 11.36 -0.83 -22.68
C SER A 768 12.44 -1.65 -23.38
N LEU A 769 12.25 -2.96 -23.52
CA LEU A 769 13.22 -3.84 -24.18
C LEU A 769 13.25 -3.62 -25.69
N ALA A 770 12.07 -3.54 -26.34
CA ALA A 770 11.96 -3.35 -27.78
C ALA A 770 12.61 -2.03 -28.25
N TYR A 771 12.40 -0.94 -27.50
CA TYR A 771 13.06 0.34 -27.75
C TYR A 771 14.60 0.22 -27.75
N ASN A 772 15.17 -0.46 -26.75
CA ASN A 772 16.61 -0.64 -26.64
C ASN A 772 17.17 -1.53 -27.74
N VAL A 773 16.50 -2.66 -28.04
CA VAL A 773 16.92 -3.60 -29.09
C VAL A 773 16.95 -2.92 -30.46
N LEU A 774 16.02 -2.00 -30.73
CA LEU A 774 15.95 -1.27 -32.00
C LEU A 774 17.00 -0.17 -32.11
N LEU A 775 17.20 0.64 -31.07
CA LEU A 775 18.01 1.86 -31.18
C LEU A 775 19.49 1.66 -30.86
N VAL A 776 19.86 0.64 -30.09
CA VAL A 776 21.27 0.36 -29.76
C VAL A 776 22.09 0.04 -31.00
N PRO A 777 21.67 -0.86 -31.91
CA PRO A 777 22.43 -1.13 -33.14
C PRO A 777 22.60 0.12 -34.01
N VAL A 778 21.57 0.97 -34.06
CA VAL A 778 21.60 2.22 -34.84
C VAL A 778 22.58 3.23 -34.21
N ALA A 779 22.67 3.28 -32.88
CA ALA A 779 23.68 4.07 -32.17
C ALA A 779 25.10 3.51 -32.36
N MET A 780 25.28 2.18 -32.34
CA MET A 780 26.56 1.53 -32.63
C MET A 780 27.05 1.81 -34.06
N ALA A 781 26.12 1.96 -35.00
CA ALA A 781 26.39 2.35 -36.39
C ALA A 781 26.72 3.85 -36.57
N ALA A 782 26.85 4.62 -35.47
CA ALA A 782 27.10 6.06 -35.47
C ALA A 782 26.02 6.91 -36.19
N LEU A 783 24.81 6.37 -36.35
CA LEU A 783 23.68 7.06 -37.00
C LEU A 783 22.85 7.91 -36.03
N ILE A 784 23.11 7.79 -34.71
CA ILE A 784 22.38 8.51 -33.65
C ILE A 784 23.34 9.46 -32.93
N THR A 785 22.93 10.71 -32.79
CA THR A 785 23.66 11.69 -32.00
C THR A 785 23.37 11.54 -30.50
N PRO A 786 24.31 11.88 -29.60
CA PRO A 786 24.07 11.87 -28.15
C PRO A 786 22.86 12.70 -27.71
N VAL A 787 22.58 13.81 -28.40
CA VAL A 787 21.41 14.66 -28.11
C VAL A 787 20.11 13.94 -28.43
N PHE A 788 20.03 13.24 -29.57
CA PHE A 788 18.85 12.42 -29.90
C PHE A 788 18.64 11.31 -28.87
N ALA A 789 19.72 10.61 -28.49
CA ALA A 789 19.67 9.58 -27.44
C ALA A 789 19.14 10.15 -26.10
N ALA A 790 19.55 11.37 -25.74
CA ALA A 790 19.12 12.05 -24.53
C ALA A 790 17.63 12.45 -24.54
N ILE A 791 17.04 12.71 -25.71
CA ILE A 791 15.60 13.01 -25.86
C ILE A 791 14.77 11.71 -25.87
N ALA A 792 15.26 10.68 -26.58
CA ALA A 792 14.54 9.43 -26.75
C ALA A 792 14.38 8.66 -25.42
N MET A 793 15.38 8.75 -24.53
CA MET A 793 15.38 8.10 -23.21
C MET A 793 14.20 8.52 -22.30
N PRO A 794 13.97 9.81 -21.98
CA PRO A 794 12.82 10.21 -21.16
C PRO A 794 11.48 9.96 -21.85
N LEU A 795 11.43 9.98 -23.19
CA LEU A 795 10.20 9.64 -23.92
C LEU A 795 9.79 8.18 -23.69
N SER A 796 10.76 7.26 -23.68
CA SER A 796 10.53 5.85 -23.33
C SER A 796 9.98 5.69 -21.89
N SER A 797 10.59 6.38 -20.91
CA SER A 797 10.09 6.40 -19.53
C SER A 797 8.68 6.98 -19.41
N LEU A 798 8.38 8.08 -20.12
CA LEU A 798 7.06 8.69 -20.13
C LEU A 798 6.01 7.80 -20.78
N MET A 799 6.36 7.04 -21.82
CA MET A 799 5.48 6.07 -22.46
C MET A 799 5.08 4.94 -21.48
N VAL A 800 6.04 4.42 -20.73
CA VAL A 800 5.81 3.40 -19.67
C VAL A 800 4.90 3.93 -18.57
N ILE A 801 5.15 5.17 -18.09
CA ILE A 801 4.30 5.82 -17.08
C ILE A 801 2.89 6.08 -17.64
N GLY A 802 2.80 6.52 -18.90
CA GLY A 802 1.54 6.71 -19.62
C GLY A 802 0.70 5.43 -19.71
N ASN A 803 1.33 4.32 -20.08
CA ASN A 803 0.65 3.02 -20.14
C ASN A 803 0.22 2.53 -18.75
N ALA A 804 1.00 2.79 -17.69
CA ALA A 804 0.58 2.55 -16.31
C ALA A 804 -0.69 3.35 -15.94
N MET A 805 -0.77 4.62 -16.33
CA MET A 805 -1.95 5.46 -16.07
C MET A 805 -3.22 4.97 -16.80
N LEU A 806 -3.10 4.24 -17.91
CA LEU A 806 -4.24 3.69 -18.64
C LEU A 806 -5.01 2.63 -17.85
N ILE A 807 -4.42 2.04 -16.80
CA ILE A 807 -5.14 1.14 -15.87
C ILE A 807 -6.41 1.81 -15.34
N ARG A 808 -6.36 3.11 -15.02
CA ARG A 808 -7.52 3.88 -14.55
C ARG A 808 -8.68 3.89 -15.56
N ARG A 809 -8.39 3.91 -16.87
CA ARG A 809 -9.42 3.86 -17.92
C ARG A 809 -9.94 2.44 -18.12
N ARG A 810 -9.05 1.45 -18.14
CA ARG A 810 -9.40 0.03 -18.34
C ARG A 810 -10.30 -0.51 -17.21
N MET A 811 -10.10 -0.05 -15.98
CA MET A 811 -10.91 -0.48 -14.83
C MET A 811 -12.27 0.24 -14.71
N LYS A 812 -12.54 1.33 -15.46
CA LYS A 812 -13.82 2.06 -15.36
C LYS A 812 -15.03 1.24 -15.83
N GLY A 813 -14.84 0.28 -16.73
CA GLY A 813 -15.92 -0.59 -17.25
C GLY A 813 -16.07 -1.91 -16.49
N SER A 814 -15.31 -2.10 -15.40
CA SER A 814 -15.35 -3.32 -14.57
C SER A 814 -15.97 -3.07 -13.19
N LYS A 815 -16.62 -1.90 -13.02
CA LYS A 815 -17.36 -1.50 -11.82
C LYS A 815 -18.79 -2.03 -11.87
#